data_AF-A0A0L0NVD8-F1
#
_entry.id   AF-A0A0L0NVD8-F1
#
_cell.length_a   1.000
_cell.length_b   1.000
_cell.length_c   1.000
_cell.angle_alpha   90.00
_cell.angle_beta   90.00
_cell.angle_gamma   90.00
#
_symmetry.space_group_name_H-M   'P 1'
#
loop_
_entity.id
_entity.type
_entity.pdbx_description
1 polymer ?
#
loop_
_entity_poly.entity_id
_entity_poly.type
_entity_poly.pdbx_seq_one_letter_code
_entity_poly.pdbx_strand_id
1 'polypeptide(L)'
;MLAYLPLLILSVLIQLIVALQYHEHAAFTPQHLRELKKHTKELFHHAWNSYMKHGFPADEVRPITCEPYGPDYDDPTNMRNDAMANVSLTMLDNLDMLFIMEEWGELENALNYLQENHATLFEQDTVVQVFEALIRWLGGLLSTHLLLTDVQWPDEPRYAEIRRICKNYDGFLLILAYDLGLRLIPAYQTDTNLPFPRVNLAKGVDAVPEHMNELTCTSGATTPYVEFALLSKLTGDMHFERLTGLSYWKIWHSRSRLGLLSMTMNPLKSEWVDSIGGVGALVDSFYEYAVKGAIIFNSDSLWLIFTKAYLALLTHLAQSIGIHDSTLFANVNTGSGEVVSTWIDSLGAFWSGVQVLAGRLTDAILSHLIYLKMWDYFDSVPERWCFVSPSMHLDPLKEKIANAINLEWYPLRPEFIESTYYLFRATKDPMYLQIGLRILSVFETRFKTACGLAGYQDIRTGQLQNRMESFVMGELLKYLYLLFDEANEIFLHQPFMSKKNWVFSTEAHPLWYTPEFGRQSAQEFKENLRVLRQKSTSSRTPSYKRSFIRTLWLKFVISDRKMIDTLAEPPIDRNNSLIDWQRLGITQVSPVLDSFDTCEVKPRQLKTNRNSFMQSGYYTWKNLFLPDAKYPTTLIRPKHLQKHSKILPNHYVELTPAFYHTFTAFAPEDKLRLHLQCAREATTTESDCVFSEVQKPEQHEMYIVTQAEQNSRFAVNDVVIPTLTGRFKLEVLKIGDIDSTNTLITKDYIRKARPNTWVSRTSEVLRVTRANGVKVGRYRTVWTTKESVQDKTMFKVSKDGRIFVQGRYVENFRVI
;
A
#
# COMPACT_ATOMS: atom_id res chain seq x y z
N MET A 1 -36.79 -5.26 -57.17
CA MET A 1 -35.88 -4.65 -56.17
C MET A 1 -36.57 -3.66 -55.23
N LEU A 2 -37.45 -2.78 -55.71
CA LEU A 2 -38.12 -1.76 -54.85
C LEU A 2 -39.09 -2.32 -53.78
N ALA A 3 -39.66 -3.51 -53.99
CA ALA A 3 -40.61 -4.12 -53.04
C ALA A 3 -39.98 -4.63 -51.72
N TYR A 4 -38.66 -4.82 -51.68
CA TYR A 4 -37.95 -5.34 -50.50
C TYR A 4 -37.22 -4.26 -49.69
N LEU A 5 -37.18 -3.02 -50.20
CA LEU A 5 -36.55 -1.89 -49.52
C LEU A 5 -37.16 -1.59 -48.13
N PRO A 6 -38.50 -1.65 -47.93
CA PRO A 6 -39.09 -1.41 -46.61
C PRO A 6 -38.71 -2.49 -45.60
N LEU A 7 -38.62 -3.76 -46.03
CA LEU A 7 -38.19 -4.88 -45.20
C LEU A 7 -36.72 -4.78 -44.79
N LEU A 8 -35.87 -4.29 -45.71
CA LEU A 8 -34.45 -4.07 -45.43
C LEU A 8 -34.26 -2.92 -44.44
N ILE A 9 -34.98 -1.81 -44.63
CA ILE A 9 -34.98 -0.66 -43.69
C ILE A 9 -35.51 -1.10 -42.32
N LEU A 10 -36.59 -1.88 -42.28
CA LEU A 10 -37.13 -2.41 -41.03
C LEU A 10 -36.15 -3.37 -40.35
N SER A 11 -35.43 -4.22 -41.09
CA SER A 11 -34.41 -5.11 -40.52
C SER A 11 -33.23 -4.34 -39.91
N VAL A 12 -32.80 -3.26 -40.56
CA VAL A 12 -31.73 -2.38 -40.07
C VAL A 12 -32.19 -1.59 -38.86
N LEU A 13 -33.42 -1.07 -38.87
CA LEU A 13 -34.01 -0.37 -37.73
C LEU A 13 -34.24 -1.30 -36.53
N ILE A 14 -34.71 -2.53 -36.75
CA ILE A 14 -34.84 -3.53 -35.68
C ILE A 14 -33.46 -3.88 -35.10
N GLN A 15 -32.44 -4.07 -35.94
CA GLN A 15 -31.07 -4.29 -35.46
C GLN A 15 -30.52 -3.09 -34.68
N LEU A 16 -30.82 -1.86 -35.09
CA LEU A 16 -30.46 -0.64 -34.36
C LEU A 16 -31.20 -0.53 -33.02
N ILE A 17 -32.50 -0.82 -32.98
CA ILE A 17 -33.32 -0.79 -31.76
C ILE A 17 -32.88 -1.89 -30.77
N VAL A 18 -32.60 -3.10 -31.27
CA VAL A 18 -32.07 -4.20 -30.46
C VAL A 18 -30.66 -3.86 -29.96
N ALA A 19 -29.79 -3.28 -30.80
CA ALA A 19 -28.46 -2.82 -30.39
C ALA A 19 -28.51 -1.70 -29.33
N LEU A 20 -29.50 -0.80 -29.41
CA LEU A 20 -29.75 0.25 -28.42
C LEU A 20 -30.26 -0.33 -27.09
N GLN A 21 -31.12 -1.35 -27.10
CA GLN A 21 -31.57 -2.05 -25.88
C GLN A 21 -30.45 -2.83 -25.16
N TYR A 22 -29.47 -3.34 -25.90
CA TYR A 22 -28.32 -4.04 -25.30
C TYR A 22 -27.37 -3.10 -24.55
N HIS A 23 -27.35 -1.79 -24.88
CA HIS A 23 -26.47 -0.83 -24.20
C HIS A 23 -26.84 -0.62 -22.72
N GLU A 24 -28.14 -0.69 -22.37
CA GLU A 24 -28.60 -0.53 -20.99
C GLU A 24 -28.18 -1.68 -20.04
N HIS A 25 -27.69 -2.81 -20.59
CA HIS A 25 -27.33 -3.99 -19.80
C HIS A 25 -25.82 -4.32 -19.83
N ALA A 26 -24.99 -3.45 -20.42
CA ALA A 26 -23.56 -3.70 -20.57
C ALA A 26 -22.74 -3.16 -19.38
N ALA A 27 -21.99 -4.03 -18.70
CA ALA A 27 -21.13 -3.67 -17.59
C ALA A 27 -19.82 -3.02 -18.05
N PHE A 28 -19.35 -1.99 -17.33
CA PHE A 28 -18.08 -1.31 -17.53
C PHE A 28 -17.83 -0.76 -18.95
N THR A 29 -18.89 -0.39 -19.66
CA THR A 29 -18.75 0.48 -20.84
C THR A 29 -18.25 1.85 -20.39
N PRO A 30 -17.64 2.66 -21.28
CA PRO A 30 -17.23 4.02 -20.93
C PRO A 30 -18.38 4.88 -20.37
N GLN A 31 -19.61 4.67 -20.83
CA GLN A 31 -20.79 5.34 -20.28
C GLN A 31 -21.08 4.88 -18.85
N HIS A 32 -21.15 3.58 -18.61
CA HIS A 32 -21.40 3.04 -17.27
C HIS A 32 -20.29 3.45 -16.29
N LEU A 33 -19.02 3.44 -16.70
CA LEU A 33 -17.92 3.93 -15.84
C LEU A 33 -18.06 5.42 -15.49
N ARG A 34 -18.52 6.26 -16.43
CA ARG A 34 -18.86 7.66 -16.13
C ARG A 34 -20.04 7.78 -15.16
N GLU A 35 -21.02 6.89 -15.23
CA GLU A 35 -22.13 6.83 -14.26
C GLU A 35 -21.63 6.45 -12.85
N LEU A 36 -20.77 5.44 -12.73
CA LEU A 36 -20.16 5.06 -11.43
C LEU A 36 -19.28 6.18 -10.86
N LYS A 37 -18.53 6.87 -11.73
CA LYS A 37 -17.76 8.05 -11.38
C LYS A 37 -18.67 9.17 -10.85
N LYS A 38 -19.81 9.41 -11.52
CA LYS A 38 -20.83 10.38 -11.09
C LYS A 38 -21.41 10.02 -9.71
N HIS A 39 -21.80 8.78 -9.50
CA HIS A 39 -22.32 8.32 -8.20
C HIS A 39 -21.29 8.47 -7.07
N THR A 40 -20.02 8.17 -7.34
CA THR A 40 -18.93 8.41 -6.39
C THR A 40 -18.79 9.90 -6.05
N LYS A 41 -18.93 10.77 -7.06
CA LYS A 41 -18.95 12.22 -6.88
C LYS A 41 -20.15 12.71 -6.06
N GLU A 42 -21.32 12.10 -6.23
CA GLU A 42 -22.50 12.40 -5.41
C GLU A 42 -22.31 12.00 -3.93
N LEU A 43 -21.59 10.90 -3.65
CA LEU A 43 -21.19 10.55 -2.28
C LEU A 43 -20.21 11.58 -1.70
N PHE A 44 -19.24 12.03 -2.49
CA PHE A 44 -18.32 13.09 -2.07
C PHE A 44 -19.10 14.37 -1.76
N HIS A 45 -19.99 14.82 -2.65
CA HIS A 45 -20.83 16.00 -2.39
C HIS A 45 -21.68 15.85 -1.14
N HIS A 46 -22.24 14.67 -0.89
CA HIS A 46 -22.98 14.42 0.36
C HIS A 46 -22.10 14.61 1.59
N ALA A 47 -20.90 14.03 1.60
CA ALA A 47 -19.96 14.12 2.71
C ALA A 47 -19.40 15.56 2.87
N TRP A 48 -18.92 16.17 1.79
CA TRP A 48 -18.37 17.53 1.74
C TRP A 48 -19.40 18.56 2.19
N ASN A 49 -20.60 18.55 1.60
CA ASN A 49 -21.64 19.52 1.95
C ASN A 49 -22.11 19.33 3.40
N SER A 50 -22.13 18.10 3.91
CA SER A 50 -22.47 17.85 5.31
C SER A 50 -21.40 18.40 6.24
N TYR A 51 -20.12 18.20 5.93
CA TYR A 51 -19.02 18.80 6.67
C TYR A 51 -19.09 20.34 6.60
N MET A 52 -19.20 20.93 5.42
CA MET A 52 -19.27 22.40 5.26
C MET A 52 -20.46 23.03 5.99
N LYS A 53 -21.57 22.30 6.14
CA LYS A 53 -22.77 22.77 6.83
C LYS A 53 -22.75 22.56 8.34
N HIS A 54 -22.23 21.42 8.80
CA HIS A 54 -22.39 20.97 10.20
C HIS A 54 -21.07 20.85 10.98
N GLY A 55 -19.96 20.61 10.28
CA GLY A 55 -18.63 20.46 10.87
C GLY A 55 -17.78 21.72 10.79
N PHE A 56 -17.74 22.36 9.63
CA PHE A 56 -16.86 23.50 9.35
C PHE A 56 -17.15 24.70 10.28
N PRO A 57 -16.13 25.38 10.84
CA PRO A 57 -14.69 25.21 10.58
C PRO A 57 -13.97 24.21 11.51
N ALA A 58 -14.70 23.41 12.31
CA ALA A 58 -14.06 22.36 13.10
C ALA A 58 -13.38 21.32 12.21
N ASP A 59 -12.62 20.42 12.81
CA ASP A 59 -11.78 19.47 12.07
C ASP A 59 -12.59 18.43 11.30
N GLU A 60 -13.68 17.93 11.87
CA GLU A 60 -14.52 16.87 11.34
C GLU A 60 -16.01 17.10 11.65
N VAL A 61 -16.86 16.24 11.10
CA VAL A 61 -18.30 16.20 11.38
C VAL A 61 -18.70 14.86 11.98
N ARG A 62 -19.65 14.89 12.92
CA ARG A 62 -20.35 13.70 13.41
C ARG A 62 -21.48 13.34 12.44
N PRO A 63 -21.36 12.26 11.65
CA PRO A 63 -22.24 12.02 10.51
C PRO A 63 -23.66 11.58 10.90
N ILE A 64 -23.87 11.12 12.14
CA ILE A 64 -25.19 10.71 12.66
C ILE A 64 -25.86 11.86 13.43
N THR A 65 -25.13 12.55 14.32
CA THR A 65 -25.70 13.63 15.14
C THR A 65 -25.65 15.00 14.48
N CYS A 66 -24.92 15.16 13.37
CA CYS A 66 -24.79 16.42 12.62
C CYS A 66 -24.13 17.55 13.44
N GLU A 67 -23.11 17.19 14.23
CA GLU A 67 -22.40 18.11 15.12
C GLU A 67 -20.94 18.29 14.68
N PRO A 68 -20.34 19.46 14.97
CA PRO A 68 -18.92 19.66 14.75
C PRO A 68 -18.08 18.80 15.70
N TYR A 69 -16.93 18.35 15.24
CA TYR A 69 -15.99 17.53 16.00
C TYR A 69 -14.57 18.09 15.82
N GLY A 70 -13.97 18.56 16.92
CA GLY A 70 -12.62 19.18 16.93
C GLY A 70 -11.65 18.52 17.91
N PRO A 71 -10.72 19.25 18.54
CA PRO A 71 -9.95 18.75 19.69
C PRO A 71 -10.80 18.64 20.96
N ASP A 72 -10.28 17.89 21.93
CA ASP A 72 -10.67 17.89 23.33
C ASP A 72 -9.77 18.85 24.11
N TYR A 73 -10.31 20.02 24.46
CA TYR A 73 -9.58 21.04 25.22
C TYR A 73 -9.55 20.76 26.73
N ASP A 74 -10.46 19.92 27.23
CA ASP A 74 -10.55 19.59 28.65
C ASP A 74 -9.47 18.56 29.04
N ASP A 75 -9.12 17.67 28.10
CA ASP A 75 -8.03 16.70 28.23
C ASP A 75 -7.00 16.85 27.10
N PRO A 76 -5.91 17.62 27.32
CA PRO A 76 -4.81 17.75 26.37
C PRO A 76 -4.10 16.43 26.03
N THR A 77 -4.28 15.37 26.84
CA THR A 77 -3.68 14.05 26.62
C THR A 77 -4.55 13.11 25.79
N ASN A 78 -5.78 13.53 25.46
CA ASN A 78 -6.69 12.73 24.65
C ASN A 78 -6.10 12.49 23.26
N MET A 79 -5.96 11.21 22.86
CA MET A 79 -5.44 10.82 21.54
C MET A 79 -6.24 11.39 20.38
N ARG A 80 -7.49 11.78 20.60
CA ARG A 80 -8.29 12.54 19.63
C ARG A 80 -7.55 13.80 19.13
N ASN A 81 -6.77 14.46 19.98
CA ASN A 81 -6.01 15.66 19.65
C ASN A 81 -4.81 15.38 18.72
N ASP A 82 -4.41 14.11 18.54
CA ASP A 82 -3.25 13.76 17.72
C ASP A 82 -3.39 14.27 16.28
N ALA A 83 -4.60 14.22 15.72
CA ALA A 83 -4.92 14.71 14.38
C ALA A 83 -5.79 15.99 14.36
N MET A 84 -6.27 16.46 15.52
CA MET A 84 -7.26 17.55 15.59
C MET A 84 -6.76 18.71 16.44
N ALA A 85 -6.77 19.91 15.86
CA ALA A 85 -6.32 21.15 16.49
C ALA A 85 -7.17 22.36 16.11
N ASN A 86 -8.38 22.12 15.61
CA ASN A 86 -9.31 23.13 15.10
C ASN A 86 -8.71 23.94 13.93
N VAL A 87 -8.12 23.23 12.98
CA VAL A 87 -7.42 23.76 11.80
C VAL A 87 -8.21 23.53 10.50
N SER A 88 -9.50 23.18 10.64
CA SER A 88 -10.35 22.71 9.54
C SER A 88 -9.73 21.51 8.81
N LEU A 89 -9.25 20.52 9.57
CA LEU A 89 -8.60 19.30 9.09
C LEU A 89 -9.27 18.73 7.83
N THR A 90 -10.57 18.46 7.86
CA THR A 90 -11.28 17.84 6.73
C THR A 90 -11.16 18.67 5.44
N MET A 91 -11.15 20.00 5.55
CA MET A 91 -10.96 20.87 4.38
C MET A 91 -9.52 20.78 3.86
N LEU A 92 -8.51 20.89 4.74
CA LEU A 92 -7.09 20.82 4.37
C LEU A 92 -6.74 19.50 3.67
N ASP A 93 -7.24 18.41 4.22
CA ASP A 93 -6.99 17.03 3.77
C ASP A 93 -7.68 16.69 2.42
N ASN A 94 -8.56 17.57 1.93
CA ASN A 94 -9.38 17.34 0.74
C ASN A 94 -9.24 18.41 -0.34
N LEU A 95 -8.30 19.35 -0.21
CA LEU A 95 -8.11 20.42 -1.20
C LEU A 95 -7.79 19.85 -2.60
N ASP A 96 -6.94 18.82 -2.67
CA ASP A 96 -6.56 18.16 -3.92
C ASP A 96 -7.72 17.36 -4.55
N MET A 97 -8.64 16.86 -3.74
CA MET A 97 -9.86 16.18 -4.19
C MET A 97 -10.76 17.13 -4.96
N LEU A 98 -10.80 18.42 -4.57
CA LEU A 98 -11.53 19.46 -5.33
C LEU A 98 -10.93 19.64 -6.74
N PHE A 99 -9.62 19.45 -6.92
CA PHE A 99 -9.04 19.43 -8.27
C PHE A 99 -9.42 18.18 -9.05
N ILE A 100 -9.37 17.01 -8.41
CA ILE A 100 -9.69 15.72 -9.03
C ILE A 100 -11.14 15.69 -9.52
N MET A 101 -12.06 16.31 -8.77
CA MET A 101 -13.47 16.40 -9.10
C MET A 101 -13.86 17.66 -9.90
N GLU A 102 -12.90 18.53 -10.22
CA GLU A 102 -13.12 19.79 -10.94
C GLU A 102 -14.09 20.75 -10.22
N GLU A 103 -14.07 20.77 -8.88
CA GLU A 103 -14.88 21.62 -8.00
C GLU A 103 -14.23 22.98 -7.75
N TRP A 104 -14.06 23.77 -8.82
CA TRP A 104 -13.29 25.02 -8.79
C TRP A 104 -13.86 26.08 -7.85
N GLY A 105 -15.18 26.16 -7.71
CA GLY A 105 -15.85 27.11 -6.81
C GLY A 105 -15.59 26.81 -5.33
N GLU A 106 -15.72 25.54 -4.94
CA GLU A 106 -15.40 25.08 -3.59
C GLU A 106 -13.92 25.26 -3.28
N LEU A 107 -13.05 25.02 -4.27
CA LEU A 107 -11.61 25.27 -4.14
C LEU A 107 -11.33 26.75 -3.86
N GLU A 108 -11.92 27.67 -4.62
CA GLU A 108 -11.71 29.10 -4.39
C GLU A 108 -12.23 29.54 -3.01
N ASN A 109 -13.37 29.01 -2.56
CA ASN A 109 -13.88 29.26 -1.21
C ASN A 109 -12.90 28.78 -0.13
N ALA A 110 -12.35 27.56 -0.27
CA ALA A 110 -11.36 27.02 0.65
C ALA A 110 -10.06 27.85 0.65
N LEU A 111 -9.57 28.24 -0.53
CA LEU A 111 -8.37 29.09 -0.65
C LEU A 111 -8.59 30.47 -0.01
N ASN A 112 -9.76 31.08 -0.20
CA ASN A 112 -10.10 32.35 0.44
C ASN A 112 -10.13 32.22 1.97
N TYR A 113 -10.76 31.18 2.50
CA TYR A 113 -10.76 30.91 3.94
C TYR A 113 -9.33 30.74 4.48
N LEU A 114 -8.48 29.95 3.82
CA LEU A 114 -7.09 29.78 4.24
C LEU A 114 -6.32 31.10 4.18
N GLN A 115 -6.49 31.89 3.11
CA GLN A 115 -5.83 33.18 2.98
C GLN A 115 -6.27 34.20 4.05
N GLU A 116 -7.53 34.16 4.46
CA GLU A 116 -8.07 35.00 5.54
C GLU A 116 -7.56 34.58 6.92
N ASN A 117 -7.41 33.27 7.16
CA ASN A 117 -7.08 32.69 8.47
C ASN A 117 -5.61 32.28 8.63
N HIS A 118 -4.77 32.38 7.59
CA HIS A 118 -3.39 31.87 7.56
C HIS A 118 -2.49 32.36 8.71
N ALA A 119 -2.83 33.47 9.34
CA ALA A 119 -2.01 34.15 10.33
C ALA A 119 -2.10 33.47 11.71
N THR A 120 -3.20 32.77 11.97
CA THR A 120 -3.47 32.14 13.27
C THR A 120 -3.84 30.67 13.14
N LEU A 121 -4.01 30.15 11.92
CA LEU A 121 -4.50 28.79 11.67
C LEU A 121 -3.75 27.74 12.51
N PHE A 122 -2.41 27.76 12.48
CA PHE A 122 -1.57 26.82 13.24
C PHE A 122 -1.05 27.38 14.58
N GLU A 123 -1.50 28.56 15.02
CA GLU A 123 -1.17 29.11 16.34
C GLU A 123 -2.12 28.60 17.42
N GLN A 124 -2.21 27.27 17.54
CA GLN A 124 -3.15 26.58 18.43
C GLN A 124 -2.43 26.06 19.67
N ASP A 125 -3.01 26.28 20.85
CA ASP A 125 -2.53 25.71 22.10
C ASP A 125 -3.04 24.28 22.26
N THR A 126 -2.61 23.40 21.37
CA THR A 126 -3.04 22.00 21.32
C THR A 126 -1.83 21.12 21.04
N VAL A 127 -1.74 20.01 21.77
CA VAL A 127 -0.74 18.95 21.55
C VAL A 127 -1.23 18.08 20.41
N VAL A 128 -0.41 17.94 19.37
CA VAL A 128 -0.72 17.18 18.16
C VAL A 128 0.39 16.17 17.90
N GLN A 129 0.06 15.11 17.17
CA GLN A 129 1.05 14.16 16.69
C GLN A 129 1.66 14.67 15.40
N VAL A 130 3.00 14.70 15.35
CA VAL A 130 3.75 15.25 14.21
C VAL A 130 3.47 14.46 12.93
N PHE A 131 3.31 13.14 13.06
CA PHE A 131 2.94 12.25 11.97
C PHE A 131 1.60 12.65 11.33
N GLU A 132 0.51 12.72 12.12
CA GLU A 132 -0.83 13.03 11.63
C GLU A 132 -0.93 14.44 11.03
N ALA A 133 -0.38 15.44 11.72
CA ALA A 133 -0.35 16.82 11.25
C ALA A 133 0.38 16.96 9.91
N LEU A 134 1.41 16.14 9.68
CA LEU A 134 2.23 16.24 8.48
C LEU A 134 1.58 15.56 7.28
N ILE A 135 1.13 14.31 7.43
CA ILE A 135 0.57 13.58 6.28
C ILE A 135 -0.74 14.22 5.79
N ARG A 136 -1.55 14.76 6.71
CA ARG A 136 -2.84 15.41 6.42
C ARG A 136 -2.69 16.89 6.04
N TRP A 137 -2.11 17.70 6.92
CA TRP A 137 -2.13 19.15 6.74
C TRP A 137 -0.99 19.64 5.84
N LEU A 138 0.25 19.20 6.12
CA LEU A 138 1.39 19.59 5.29
C LEU A 138 1.29 18.96 3.89
N GLY A 139 0.91 17.69 3.82
CA GLY A 139 0.65 16.98 2.56
C GLY A 139 -0.40 17.71 1.69
N GLY A 140 -1.56 18.05 2.25
CA GLY A 140 -2.62 18.77 1.55
C GLY A 140 -2.20 20.17 1.07
N LEU A 141 -1.47 20.92 1.90
CA LEU A 141 -0.93 22.24 1.54
C LEU A 141 0.10 22.15 0.40
N LEU A 142 1.06 21.21 0.49
CA LEU A 142 2.10 21.03 -0.52
C LEU A 142 1.52 20.56 -1.84
N SER A 143 0.62 19.58 -1.82
CA SER A 143 -0.03 19.08 -3.04
C SER A 143 -0.83 20.18 -3.74
N THR A 144 -1.63 20.93 -2.97
CA THR A 144 -2.40 22.07 -3.51
C THR A 144 -1.50 23.14 -4.10
N HIS A 145 -0.39 23.46 -3.41
CA HIS A 145 0.58 24.40 -3.93
C HIS A 145 1.18 23.95 -5.26
N LEU A 146 1.58 22.67 -5.37
CA LEU A 146 2.09 22.08 -6.61
C LEU A 146 1.05 22.14 -7.75
N LEU A 147 -0.22 21.82 -7.45
CA LEU A 147 -1.33 21.88 -8.42
C LEU A 147 -1.59 23.29 -8.94
N LEU A 148 -1.41 24.31 -8.09
CA LEU A 148 -1.63 25.71 -8.45
C LEU A 148 -0.46 26.33 -9.22
N THR A 149 0.75 25.78 -9.12
CA THR A 149 1.98 26.44 -9.62
C THR A 149 2.72 25.68 -10.70
N ASP A 150 2.71 24.34 -10.67
CA ASP A 150 3.51 23.51 -11.57
C ASP A 150 2.67 22.75 -12.62
N VAL A 151 1.34 22.78 -12.50
CA VAL A 151 0.45 22.19 -13.51
C VAL A 151 0.14 23.20 -14.61
N GLN A 152 0.57 22.90 -15.83
CA GLN A 152 0.24 23.67 -17.01
C GLN A 152 -1.13 23.26 -17.54
N TRP A 153 -2.19 23.82 -16.94
CA TRP A 153 -3.57 23.55 -17.32
C TRP A 153 -3.83 23.91 -18.80
N PRO A 154 -4.33 22.96 -19.63
CA PRO A 154 -4.62 23.22 -21.04
C PRO A 154 -5.58 24.39 -21.26
N ASP A 155 -5.46 25.07 -22.41
CA ASP A 155 -6.38 26.15 -22.81
C ASP A 155 -7.73 25.61 -23.31
N GLU A 156 -8.42 24.89 -22.44
CA GLU A 156 -9.75 24.33 -22.67
C GLU A 156 -10.79 25.07 -21.82
N PRO A 157 -12.05 25.18 -22.28
CA PRO A 157 -13.12 25.84 -21.51
C PRO A 157 -13.32 25.26 -20.11
N ARG A 158 -13.22 23.93 -19.95
CA ARG A 158 -13.37 23.26 -18.64
C ARG A 158 -12.34 23.69 -17.59
N TYR A 159 -11.16 24.13 -18.02
CA TYR A 159 -10.07 24.56 -17.14
C TYR A 159 -9.94 26.09 -17.06
N ALA A 160 -10.85 26.85 -17.67
CA ALA A 160 -10.76 28.32 -17.67
C ALA A 160 -10.73 28.89 -16.25
N GLU A 161 -11.53 28.31 -15.36
CA GLU A 161 -11.62 28.77 -13.98
C GLU A 161 -10.36 28.44 -13.17
N ILE A 162 -9.84 27.20 -13.26
CA ILE A 162 -8.59 26.87 -12.57
C ILE A 162 -7.41 27.70 -13.09
N ARG A 163 -7.35 28.00 -14.40
CA ARG A 163 -6.33 28.94 -14.94
C ARG A 163 -6.44 30.33 -14.33
N ARG A 164 -7.66 30.83 -14.07
CA ARG A 164 -7.89 32.10 -13.38
C ARG A 164 -7.42 32.04 -11.93
N ILE A 165 -7.76 30.99 -11.20
CA ILE A 165 -7.33 30.77 -9.81
C ILE A 165 -5.80 30.73 -9.73
N CYS A 166 -5.14 29.91 -10.57
CA CYS A 166 -3.68 29.83 -10.65
C CYS A 166 -3.02 31.19 -10.92
N LYS A 167 -3.60 32.01 -11.82
CA LYS A 167 -3.07 33.35 -12.12
C LYS A 167 -3.15 34.31 -10.93
N ASN A 168 -4.15 34.15 -10.07
CA ASN A 168 -4.37 34.99 -8.89
C ASN A 168 -3.65 34.47 -7.64
N TYR A 169 -3.13 33.24 -7.67
CA TYR A 169 -2.44 32.62 -6.56
C TYR A 169 -1.04 33.24 -6.37
N ASP A 170 -0.76 33.73 -5.17
CA ASP A 170 0.46 34.48 -4.83
C ASP A 170 1.51 33.65 -4.08
N GLY A 171 1.30 32.34 -3.92
CA GLY A 171 2.21 31.46 -3.20
C GLY A 171 1.94 31.33 -1.69
N PHE A 172 0.86 31.90 -1.15
CA PHE A 172 0.62 31.91 0.30
C PHE A 172 0.53 30.52 0.97
N LEU A 173 0.10 29.47 0.26
CA LEU A 173 0.02 28.13 0.85
C LEU A 173 1.40 27.58 1.17
N LEU A 174 2.43 27.92 0.39
CA LEU A 174 3.81 27.50 0.70
C LEU A 174 4.33 28.22 1.95
N ILE A 175 3.93 29.48 2.17
CA ILE A 175 4.23 30.21 3.41
C ILE A 175 3.52 29.57 4.60
N LEU A 176 2.25 29.18 4.43
CA LEU A 176 1.48 28.50 5.45
C LEU A 176 2.03 27.10 5.77
N ALA A 177 2.43 26.34 4.75
CA ALA A 177 3.13 25.06 4.88
C ALA A 177 4.47 25.21 5.63
N TYR A 178 5.21 26.28 5.35
CA TYR A 178 6.45 26.58 6.04
C TYR A 178 6.24 26.98 7.51
N ASP A 179 5.19 27.74 7.85
CA ASP A 179 4.82 28.01 9.25
C ASP A 179 4.51 26.73 10.01
N LEU A 180 3.71 25.84 9.41
CA LEU A 180 3.43 24.52 9.99
C LEU A 180 4.73 23.72 10.18
N GLY A 181 5.58 23.67 9.15
CA GLY A 181 6.85 22.97 9.24
C GLY A 181 7.70 23.47 10.40
N LEU A 182 7.83 24.79 10.58
CA LEU A 182 8.58 25.39 11.67
C LEU A 182 8.00 25.10 13.07
N ARG A 183 6.71 24.76 13.18
CA ARG A 183 6.07 24.33 14.43
C ARG A 183 6.35 22.87 14.75
N LEU A 184 6.44 22.04 13.70
CA LEU A 184 6.59 20.58 13.83
C LEU A 184 8.05 20.14 13.95
N ILE A 185 8.96 20.80 13.23
CA ILE A 185 10.36 20.38 13.14
C ILE A 185 11.15 20.40 14.46
N PRO A 186 10.80 21.19 15.51
CA PRO A 186 11.45 21.07 16.82
C PRO A 186 11.36 19.66 17.42
N ALA A 187 10.33 18.87 17.08
CA ALA A 187 10.22 17.48 17.54
C ALA A 187 11.36 16.58 17.02
N TYR A 188 12.02 16.94 15.91
CA TYR A 188 13.17 16.24 15.35
C TYR A 188 14.52 16.75 15.87
N GLN A 189 14.53 17.85 16.63
CA GLN A 189 15.75 18.44 17.20
C GLN A 189 16.10 17.78 18.52
N THR A 190 16.41 16.48 18.48
CA THR A 190 16.72 15.68 19.67
C THR A 190 18.18 15.24 19.68
N ASP A 191 18.75 15.05 20.88
CA ASP A 191 20.14 14.57 21.05
C ASP A 191 20.36 13.16 20.48
N THR A 192 19.28 12.39 20.38
CA THR A 192 19.30 11.03 19.82
C THR A 192 19.09 11.00 18.31
N ASN A 193 18.75 12.11 17.64
CA ASN A 193 18.27 12.08 16.24
C ASN A 193 17.07 11.14 16.04
N LEU A 194 16.25 10.92 17.07
CA LEU A 194 14.94 10.27 16.95
C LEU A 194 13.87 11.26 17.41
N PRO A 195 12.79 11.44 16.63
CA PRO A 195 11.85 12.49 16.91
C PRO A 195 10.94 12.15 18.09
N PHE A 196 10.54 13.18 18.81
CA PHE A 196 9.36 13.09 19.66
C PHE A 196 8.10 12.93 18.79
N PRO A 197 7.15 12.07 19.18
CA PRO A 197 5.94 11.85 18.40
C PRO A 197 5.01 13.08 18.41
N ARG A 198 5.06 13.93 19.43
CA ARG A 198 4.11 15.03 19.64
C ARG A 198 4.78 16.36 19.95
N VAL A 199 4.07 17.43 19.60
CA VAL A 199 4.45 18.82 19.82
C VAL A 199 3.21 19.67 20.11
N ASN A 200 3.31 20.69 20.95
CA ASN A 200 2.27 21.71 21.05
C ASN A 200 2.46 22.74 19.93
N LEU A 201 1.44 22.99 19.11
CA LEU A 201 1.56 23.85 17.91
C LEU A 201 1.94 25.31 18.22
N ALA A 202 1.52 25.84 19.37
CA ALA A 202 1.86 27.20 19.80
C ALA A 202 3.13 27.25 20.66
N LYS A 203 3.28 26.31 21.60
CA LYS A 203 4.27 26.36 22.68
C LYS A 203 5.51 25.47 22.46
N GLY A 204 5.48 24.58 21.47
CA GLY A 204 6.58 23.67 21.15
C GLY A 204 6.61 22.39 22.01
N VAL A 205 7.76 21.71 21.99
CA VAL A 205 7.93 20.37 22.59
C VAL A 205 7.87 20.42 24.12
N ASP A 206 8.42 21.47 24.74
CA ASP A 206 8.50 21.61 26.21
C ASP A 206 7.12 21.69 26.89
N ALA A 207 6.07 22.01 26.13
CA ALA A 207 4.70 22.07 26.62
C ALA A 207 3.96 20.73 26.50
N VAL A 208 4.59 19.69 25.97
CA VAL A 208 4.01 18.35 25.86
C VAL A 208 4.28 17.58 27.16
N PRO A 209 3.27 16.95 27.79
CA PRO A 209 3.50 16.07 28.93
C PRO A 209 4.50 14.94 28.60
N GLU A 210 5.48 14.71 29.48
CA GLU A 210 6.61 13.80 29.24
C GLU A 210 6.17 12.40 28.76
N HIS A 211 5.18 11.81 29.43
CA HIS A 211 4.65 10.48 29.12
C HIS A 211 4.11 10.33 27.68
N MET A 212 3.67 11.43 27.05
CA MET A 212 3.16 11.42 25.67
C MET A 212 4.27 11.33 24.62
N ASN A 213 5.53 11.57 25.02
CA ASN A 213 6.72 11.54 24.17
C ASN A 213 7.68 10.39 24.52
N GLU A 214 7.30 9.49 25.44
CA GLU A 214 8.11 8.33 25.84
C GLU A 214 8.23 7.26 24.75
N LEU A 215 7.24 7.14 23.87
CA LEU A 215 7.16 6.12 22.84
C LEU A 215 6.82 6.73 21.48
N THR A 216 7.55 6.33 20.45
CA THR A 216 7.22 6.61 19.05
C THR A 216 7.23 5.31 18.26
N CYS A 217 6.58 5.31 17.10
CA CYS A 217 6.60 4.18 16.18
C CYS A 217 7.52 4.45 14.99
N THR A 218 7.89 3.39 14.29
CA THR A 218 8.73 3.47 13.08
C THR A 218 8.13 4.42 12.05
N SER A 219 6.87 4.21 11.64
CA SER A 219 6.16 5.10 10.71
C SER A 219 6.09 6.54 11.23
N GLY A 220 5.73 6.73 12.50
CA GLY A 220 5.65 8.05 13.12
C GLY A 220 6.95 8.84 13.09
N ALA A 221 8.09 8.15 13.17
CA ALA A 221 9.40 8.78 13.12
C ALA A 221 9.94 9.00 11.70
N THR A 222 9.53 8.17 10.72
CA THR A 222 10.15 8.16 9.38
C THR A 222 9.27 8.72 8.27
N THR A 223 7.96 8.58 8.36
CA THR A 223 7.03 9.02 7.31
C THR A 223 7.04 10.53 7.12
N PRO A 224 7.25 11.37 8.14
CA PRO A 224 7.51 12.80 7.93
C PRO A 224 8.56 13.18 6.86
N TYR A 225 9.45 12.27 6.48
CA TYR A 225 10.54 12.54 5.54
C TYR A 225 10.10 13.10 4.18
N VAL A 226 9.08 12.55 3.51
CA VAL A 226 8.77 12.94 2.11
C VAL A 226 8.24 14.36 2.02
N GLU A 227 7.26 14.74 2.84
CA GLU A 227 6.67 16.09 2.85
C GLU A 227 7.69 17.11 3.33
N PHE A 228 8.49 16.80 4.35
CA PHE A 228 9.55 17.69 4.79
C PHE A 228 10.67 17.85 3.76
N ALA A 229 11.08 16.77 3.09
CA ALA A 229 12.04 16.85 1.99
C ALA A 229 11.49 17.69 0.84
N LEU A 230 10.22 17.53 0.49
CA LEU A 230 9.56 18.35 -0.52
C LEU A 230 9.49 19.83 -0.07
N LEU A 231 9.10 20.12 1.17
CA LEU A 231 9.09 21.47 1.72
C LEU A 231 10.48 22.12 1.66
N SER A 232 11.53 21.39 2.05
CA SER A 232 12.92 21.85 1.91
C SER A 232 13.27 22.20 0.48
N LYS A 233 12.94 21.33 -0.47
CA LYS A 233 13.26 21.54 -1.89
C LYS A 233 12.46 22.67 -2.53
N LEU A 234 11.26 22.96 -2.07
CA LEU A 234 10.39 24.05 -2.57
C LEU A 234 10.70 25.41 -1.95
N THR A 235 11.22 25.44 -0.73
CA THR A 235 11.55 26.68 0.00
C THR A 235 13.04 27.04 -0.07
N GLY A 236 13.88 26.04 -0.36
CA GLY A 236 15.34 26.14 -0.32
C GLY A 236 15.92 26.07 1.10
N ASP A 237 15.10 25.74 2.09
CA ASP A 237 15.52 25.58 3.48
C ASP A 237 15.68 24.09 3.83
N MET A 238 16.93 23.63 3.82
CA MET A 238 17.25 22.19 3.89
C MET A 238 17.15 21.58 5.29
N HIS A 239 16.82 22.35 6.34
CA HIS A 239 16.81 21.81 7.69
C HIS A 239 15.73 20.72 7.89
N PHE A 240 14.57 20.85 7.22
CA PHE A 240 13.51 19.85 7.31
C PHE A 240 13.97 18.49 6.77
N GLU A 241 14.49 18.45 5.53
CA GLU A 241 15.02 17.24 4.90
C GLU A 241 16.18 16.63 5.70
N ARG A 242 17.08 17.47 6.21
CA ARG A 242 18.28 17.01 6.94
C ARG A 242 17.90 16.34 8.26
N LEU A 243 17.05 16.98 9.07
CA LEU A 243 16.65 16.46 10.38
C LEU A 243 15.81 15.18 10.27
N THR A 244 14.85 15.15 9.35
CA THR A 244 14.02 13.96 9.15
C THR A 244 14.81 12.85 8.47
N GLY A 245 15.73 13.18 7.56
CA GLY A 245 16.68 12.25 6.97
C GLY A 245 17.54 11.55 8.02
N LEU A 246 18.13 12.29 8.98
CA LEU A 246 18.91 11.70 10.08
C LEU A 246 18.12 10.64 10.85
N SER A 247 16.85 10.93 11.16
CA SER A 247 15.96 9.98 11.84
C SER A 247 15.65 8.76 10.98
N TYR A 248 15.31 8.97 9.71
CA TYR A 248 15.04 7.92 8.73
C TYR A 248 16.23 6.95 8.60
N TRP A 249 17.43 7.51 8.40
CA TRP A 249 18.67 6.73 8.29
C TRP A 249 18.99 6.01 9.60
N LYS A 250 18.85 6.67 10.75
CA LYS A 250 19.12 6.04 12.04
C LYS A 250 18.23 4.81 12.25
N ILE A 251 16.94 4.92 11.98
CA ILE A 251 15.99 3.81 12.07
C ILE A 251 16.33 2.71 11.06
N TRP A 252 16.66 3.07 9.82
CA TRP A 252 17.10 2.09 8.83
C TRP A 252 18.32 1.29 9.33
N HIS A 253 19.31 1.94 9.94
CA HIS A 253 20.52 1.27 10.43
C HIS A 253 20.30 0.46 11.71
N SER A 254 19.23 0.72 12.49
CA SER A 254 18.90 -0.03 13.70
C SER A 254 18.15 -1.34 13.45
N ARG A 255 17.98 -1.76 12.18
CA ARG A 255 17.43 -3.07 11.80
C ARG A 255 18.11 -4.22 12.52
N SER A 256 17.31 -5.20 12.88
CA SER A 256 17.75 -6.49 13.42
C SER A 256 18.74 -7.23 12.49
N ARG A 257 19.35 -8.30 13.02
CA ARG A 257 20.14 -9.25 12.22
C ARG A 257 19.36 -9.91 11.08
N LEU A 258 18.02 -9.87 11.12
CA LEU A 258 17.12 -10.35 10.07
C LEU A 258 16.80 -9.30 9.00
N GLY A 259 17.35 -8.09 9.14
CA GLY A 259 17.00 -6.97 8.26
C GLY A 259 15.60 -6.39 8.53
N LEU A 260 14.95 -6.79 9.63
CA LEU A 260 13.61 -6.34 10.01
C LEU A 260 13.67 -5.15 10.97
N LEU A 261 12.67 -4.27 10.87
CA LEU A 261 12.41 -3.17 11.79
C LEU A 261 11.37 -3.61 12.83
N SER A 262 11.56 -3.15 14.08
CA SER A 262 10.55 -3.24 15.13
C SER A 262 9.52 -2.12 14.97
N MET A 263 8.37 -2.23 15.64
CA MET A 263 7.26 -1.27 15.49
C MET A 263 7.43 -0.04 16.40
N THR A 264 7.87 -0.24 17.63
CA THR A 264 7.87 0.80 18.68
C THR A 264 9.25 1.00 19.29
N MET A 265 9.62 2.25 19.53
CA MET A 265 10.88 2.65 20.15
C MET A 265 10.69 3.77 21.18
N ASN A 266 11.65 3.89 22.09
CA ASN A 266 11.77 5.03 22.99
C ASN A 266 12.76 6.05 22.40
N PRO A 267 12.30 7.24 21.96
CA PRO A 267 13.16 8.21 21.29
C PRO A 267 14.21 8.83 22.24
N LEU A 268 13.93 8.89 23.55
CA LEU A 268 14.85 9.42 24.57
C LEU A 268 16.03 8.47 24.83
N LYS A 269 15.74 7.17 24.92
CA LYS A 269 16.74 6.12 25.19
C LYS A 269 17.43 5.64 23.92
N SER A 270 16.88 5.92 22.75
CA SER A 270 17.35 5.40 21.47
C SER A 270 17.32 3.87 21.39
N GLU A 271 16.27 3.26 21.95
CA GLU A 271 16.13 1.82 22.08
C GLU A 271 14.78 1.34 21.54
N TRP A 272 14.78 0.18 20.90
CA TRP A 272 13.56 -0.55 20.57
C TRP A 272 12.91 -1.05 21.86
N VAL A 273 11.60 -0.81 22.04
CA VAL A 273 10.85 -1.29 23.21
C VAL A 273 10.12 -2.61 22.94
N ASP A 274 9.95 -2.95 21.66
CA ASP A 274 9.42 -4.23 21.22
C ASP A 274 10.36 -4.94 20.24
N SER A 275 10.03 -6.18 19.93
CA SER A 275 10.68 -6.97 18.90
C SER A 275 9.66 -7.47 17.89
N ILE A 276 8.65 -6.68 17.54
CA ILE A 276 7.57 -7.06 16.63
C ILE A 276 7.74 -6.29 15.32
N GLY A 277 7.81 -7.01 14.19
CA GLY A 277 7.88 -6.44 12.86
C GLY A 277 6.74 -6.95 11.99
N GLY A 278 6.31 -6.15 11.02
CA GLY A 278 5.13 -6.39 10.20
C GLY A 278 5.14 -5.55 8.93
N VAL A 279 4.03 -5.54 8.21
CA VAL A 279 3.77 -4.55 7.15
C VAL A 279 2.60 -3.62 7.51
N GLY A 280 1.86 -3.89 8.58
CA GLY A 280 0.69 -3.09 8.98
C GLY A 280 1.05 -1.91 9.87
N ALA A 281 0.09 -1.53 10.71
CA ALA A 281 0.16 -0.35 11.59
C ALA A 281 1.52 -0.24 12.32
N LEU A 282 1.98 1.01 12.50
CA LEU A 282 3.23 1.41 13.17
C LEU A 282 4.52 1.29 12.33
N VAL A 283 4.50 0.58 11.21
CA VAL A 283 5.69 0.36 10.35
C VAL A 283 5.40 0.48 8.84
N ASP A 284 4.16 0.24 8.43
CA ASP A 284 3.60 0.46 7.07
C ASP A 284 4.29 1.53 6.22
N SER A 285 4.07 2.81 6.53
CA SER A 285 4.43 3.95 5.70
C SER A 285 5.93 4.24 5.69
N PHE A 286 6.75 3.56 6.51
CA PHE A 286 8.21 3.52 6.31
C PHE A 286 8.56 2.91 4.96
N TYR A 287 7.99 1.74 4.65
CA TYR A 287 8.26 1.02 3.41
C TYR A 287 7.66 1.74 2.21
N GLU A 288 6.48 2.31 2.40
CA GLU A 288 5.80 3.12 1.40
C GLU A 288 6.67 4.31 0.96
N TYR A 289 7.25 5.04 1.93
CA TYR A 289 8.02 6.24 1.65
C TYR A 289 9.42 5.95 1.15
N ALA A 290 9.94 4.74 1.39
CA ALA A 290 11.12 4.26 0.67
C ALA A 290 10.85 4.20 -0.84
N VAL A 291 9.74 3.61 -1.28
CA VAL A 291 9.39 3.52 -2.71
C VAL A 291 8.96 4.86 -3.27
N LYS A 292 8.00 5.52 -2.63
CA LYS A 292 7.42 6.78 -3.10
C LYS A 292 8.48 7.88 -3.12
N GLY A 293 9.32 7.97 -2.08
CA GLY A 293 10.46 8.89 -2.05
C GLY A 293 11.51 8.57 -3.12
N ALA A 294 11.79 7.29 -3.40
CA ALA A 294 12.67 6.92 -4.51
C ALA A 294 12.15 7.41 -5.86
N ILE A 295 10.82 7.34 -6.09
CA ILE A 295 10.18 7.81 -7.32
C ILE A 295 10.19 9.35 -7.40
N ILE A 296 9.71 10.04 -6.36
CA ILE A 296 9.56 11.51 -6.35
C ILE A 296 10.92 12.20 -6.48
N PHE A 297 11.92 11.73 -5.73
CA PHE A 297 13.23 12.37 -5.65
C PHE A 297 14.29 11.72 -6.55
N ASN A 298 13.92 10.67 -7.30
CA ASN A 298 14.85 9.87 -8.09
C ASN A 298 16.06 9.40 -7.25
N SER A 299 15.77 8.77 -6.10
CA SER A 299 16.77 8.42 -5.07
C SER A 299 17.10 6.91 -5.08
N ASP A 300 18.32 6.59 -5.52
CA ASP A 300 18.86 5.23 -5.47
C ASP A 300 18.97 4.71 -4.02
N SER A 301 19.28 5.60 -3.08
CA SER A 301 19.46 5.26 -1.66
C SER A 301 18.14 4.79 -1.02
N LEU A 302 17.02 5.47 -1.29
CA LEU A 302 15.68 5.05 -0.84
C LEU A 302 15.20 3.78 -1.56
N TRP A 303 15.53 3.62 -2.85
CA TRP A 303 15.25 2.40 -3.58
C TRP A 303 15.99 1.19 -2.99
N LEU A 304 17.26 1.35 -2.64
CA LEU A 304 18.06 0.32 -1.98
C LEU A 304 17.50 -0.04 -0.60
N ILE A 305 16.99 0.93 0.15
CA ILE A 305 16.27 0.69 1.40
C ILE A 305 15.08 -0.23 1.15
N PHE A 306 14.22 0.14 0.20
CA PHE A 306 13.03 -0.63 -0.10
C PHE A 306 13.37 -2.07 -0.54
N THR A 307 14.27 -2.25 -1.50
CA THR A 307 14.58 -3.58 -2.05
C THR A 307 15.17 -4.52 -1.00
N LYS A 308 16.05 -4.02 -0.12
CA LYS A 308 16.59 -4.79 1.01
C LYS A 308 15.51 -5.11 2.05
N ALA A 309 14.67 -4.13 2.40
CA ALA A 309 13.55 -4.34 3.30
C ALA A 309 12.60 -5.40 2.72
N TYR A 310 12.25 -5.28 1.44
CA TYR A 310 11.32 -6.16 0.77
C TYR A 310 11.82 -7.61 0.73
N LEU A 311 13.12 -7.82 0.47
CA LEU A 311 13.73 -9.15 0.56
C LEU A 311 13.61 -9.74 1.97
N ALA A 312 13.82 -8.93 3.02
CA ALA A 312 13.64 -9.36 4.40
C ALA A 312 12.17 -9.72 4.71
N LEU A 313 11.22 -8.91 4.26
CA LEU A 313 9.78 -9.17 4.42
C LEU A 313 9.36 -10.47 3.71
N LEU A 314 9.83 -10.69 2.48
CA LEU A 314 9.59 -11.93 1.72
C LEU A 314 10.22 -13.17 2.39
N THR A 315 11.36 -12.99 3.07
CA THR A 315 12.06 -14.08 3.75
C THR A 315 11.40 -14.47 5.07
N HIS A 316 10.95 -13.49 5.85
CA HIS A 316 10.57 -13.71 7.24
C HIS A 316 9.07 -13.59 7.50
N LEU A 317 8.36 -12.69 6.82
CA LEU A 317 6.93 -12.41 7.11
C LEU A 317 5.98 -13.15 6.17
N ALA A 318 6.38 -13.35 4.91
CA ALA A 318 5.50 -13.91 3.88
C ALA A 318 5.09 -15.37 4.17
N GLN A 319 3.80 -15.56 4.44
CA GLN A 319 3.14 -16.84 4.64
C GLN A 319 2.31 -17.21 3.40
N SER A 320 2.75 -18.25 2.69
CA SER A 320 1.97 -18.93 1.64
C SER A 320 2.14 -20.43 1.81
N ILE A 321 1.20 -21.24 1.32
CA ILE A 321 1.37 -22.69 1.25
C ILE A 321 1.82 -23.02 -0.18
N GLY A 322 3.12 -23.11 -0.38
CA GLY A 322 3.70 -23.33 -1.70
C GLY A 322 3.65 -22.13 -2.66
N ILE A 323 3.78 -22.46 -3.95
CA ILE A 323 4.39 -21.56 -4.96
C ILE A 323 3.38 -20.59 -5.59
N HIS A 324 2.10 -20.98 -5.70
CA HIS A 324 1.05 -20.23 -6.41
C HIS A 324 -0.03 -19.66 -5.50
N ASP A 325 0.15 -19.78 -4.19
CA ASP A 325 -0.86 -19.44 -3.22
C ASP A 325 -0.82 -17.97 -2.81
N SER A 326 -1.99 -17.48 -2.39
CA SER A 326 -2.14 -16.18 -1.76
C SER A 326 -1.11 -16.00 -0.65
N THR A 327 -0.57 -14.80 -0.51
CA THR A 327 0.50 -14.52 0.46
C THR A 327 -0.02 -13.55 1.50
N LEU A 328 0.00 -13.97 2.77
CA LEU A 328 -0.27 -13.10 3.93
C LEU A 328 1.08 -12.70 4.55
N PHE A 329 1.22 -11.45 4.99
CA PHE A 329 2.40 -10.98 5.72
C PHE A 329 2.07 -10.95 7.21
N ALA A 330 2.50 -11.96 7.96
CA ALA A 330 2.23 -12.06 9.39
C ALA A 330 3.19 -11.18 10.19
N ASN A 331 2.79 -10.72 11.38
CA ASN A 331 3.72 -10.06 12.28
C ASN A 331 4.64 -11.12 12.91
N VAL A 332 5.94 -10.81 12.93
CA VAL A 332 6.99 -11.72 13.41
C VAL A 332 7.86 -11.07 14.46
N ASN A 333 8.52 -11.90 15.26
CA ASN A 333 9.61 -11.44 16.11
C ASN A 333 10.79 -10.98 15.23
N THR A 334 11.30 -9.77 15.42
CA THR A 334 12.39 -9.22 14.59
C THR A 334 13.73 -9.91 14.81
N GLY A 335 13.93 -10.57 15.96
CA GLY A 335 15.16 -11.30 16.29
C GLY A 335 15.16 -12.77 15.86
N SER A 336 14.01 -13.45 15.88
CA SER A 336 13.86 -14.87 15.53
C SER A 336 13.17 -15.13 14.18
N GLY A 337 12.31 -14.21 13.71
CA GLY A 337 11.49 -14.40 12.51
C GLY A 337 10.33 -15.37 12.71
N GLU A 338 9.98 -15.68 13.97
CA GLU A 338 8.81 -16.49 14.34
C GLU A 338 7.55 -15.63 14.33
N VAL A 339 6.42 -16.20 13.92
CA VAL A 339 5.14 -15.51 13.94
C VAL A 339 4.73 -15.23 15.39
N VAL A 340 4.44 -13.96 15.72
CA VAL A 340 4.09 -13.53 17.08
C VAL A 340 2.65 -13.02 17.22
N SER A 341 1.98 -12.74 16.11
CA SER A 341 0.54 -12.46 16.09
C SER A 341 -0.22 -13.49 15.26
N THR A 342 -1.47 -13.73 15.64
CA THR A 342 -2.43 -14.49 14.83
C THR A 342 -3.35 -13.58 14.01
N TRP A 343 -3.05 -12.28 13.96
CA TRP A 343 -3.84 -11.27 13.27
C TRP A 343 -3.00 -10.43 12.31
N ILE A 344 -3.66 -9.93 11.27
CA ILE A 344 -3.22 -8.82 10.43
C ILE A 344 -4.25 -7.70 10.51
N ASP A 345 -3.82 -6.46 10.32
CA ASP A 345 -4.68 -5.28 10.39
C ASP A 345 -5.13 -4.79 9.01
N SER A 346 -6.18 -3.96 9.00
CA SER A 346 -6.72 -3.38 7.76
C SER A 346 -5.73 -2.42 7.08
N LEU A 347 -4.88 -1.73 7.86
CA LEU A 347 -3.90 -0.79 7.34
C LEU A 347 -2.92 -1.52 6.42
N GLY A 348 -2.53 -2.75 6.75
CA GLY A 348 -1.71 -3.62 5.89
C GLY A 348 -2.27 -3.89 4.48
N ALA A 349 -3.50 -3.50 4.15
CA ALA A 349 -4.08 -3.67 2.82
C ALA A 349 -3.42 -2.78 1.74
N PHE A 350 -2.71 -1.70 2.13
CA PHE A 350 -1.99 -0.79 1.22
C PHE A 350 -0.80 -1.50 0.53
N TRP A 351 -0.30 -2.57 1.16
CA TRP A 351 0.95 -3.23 0.80
C TRP A 351 0.93 -3.74 -0.65
N SER A 352 -0.23 -4.18 -1.12
CA SER A 352 -0.42 -4.57 -2.52
C SER A 352 -0.20 -3.40 -3.48
N GLY A 353 -0.64 -2.19 -3.15
CA GLY A 353 -0.38 -0.97 -3.90
C GLY A 353 1.11 -0.62 -3.96
N VAL A 354 1.84 -0.75 -2.83
CA VAL A 354 3.30 -0.59 -2.80
C VAL A 354 4.01 -1.63 -3.67
N GLN A 355 3.55 -2.89 -3.63
CA GLN A 355 4.07 -3.94 -4.51
C GLN A 355 3.82 -3.62 -6.00
N VAL A 356 2.69 -3.01 -6.36
CA VAL A 356 2.45 -2.52 -7.73
C VAL A 356 3.44 -1.42 -8.10
N LEU A 357 3.62 -0.41 -7.24
CA LEU A 357 4.57 0.69 -7.46
C LEU A 357 6.00 0.19 -7.65
N ALA A 358 6.40 -0.85 -6.93
CA ALA A 358 7.69 -1.51 -7.07
C ALA A 358 7.78 -2.47 -8.29
N GLY A 359 6.76 -2.56 -9.14
CA GLY A 359 6.74 -3.43 -10.31
C GLY A 359 6.55 -4.91 -10.02
N ARG A 360 6.05 -5.28 -8.84
CA ARG A 360 5.91 -6.67 -8.32
C ARG A 360 4.46 -7.17 -8.40
N LEU A 361 3.89 -7.16 -9.61
CA LEU A 361 2.46 -7.43 -9.83
C LEU A 361 2.00 -8.80 -9.34
N THR A 362 2.78 -9.86 -9.54
CA THR A 362 2.45 -11.21 -9.04
C THR A 362 2.33 -11.23 -7.52
N ASP A 363 3.23 -10.55 -6.79
CA ASP A 363 3.17 -10.50 -5.33
C ASP A 363 1.98 -9.63 -4.86
N ALA A 364 1.73 -8.51 -5.55
CA ALA A 364 0.60 -7.62 -5.30
C ALA A 364 -0.75 -8.35 -5.39
N ILE A 365 -0.98 -9.10 -6.48
CA ILE A 365 -2.21 -9.88 -6.71
C ILE A 365 -2.41 -10.95 -5.64
N LEU A 366 -1.33 -11.66 -5.26
CA LEU A 366 -1.41 -12.72 -4.26
C LEU A 366 -1.70 -12.18 -2.85
N SER A 367 -1.21 -10.99 -2.52
CA SER A 367 -1.46 -10.35 -1.23
C SER A 367 -2.85 -9.72 -1.17
N HIS A 368 -3.28 -9.09 -2.27
CA HIS A 368 -4.59 -8.44 -2.39
C HIS A 368 -5.75 -9.42 -2.24
N LEU A 369 -5.59 -10.65 -2.77
CA LEU A 369 -6.62 -11.69 -2.67
C LEU A 369 -7.05 -11.96 -1.22
N ILE A 370 -6.15 -11.89 -0.23
CA ILE A 370 -6.52 -12.10 1.18
C ILE A 370 -7.51 -11.02 1.65
N TYR A 371 -7.25 -9.76 1.33
CA TYR A 371 -8.11 -8.64 1.71
C TYR A 371 -9.43 -8.63 0.94
N LEU A 372 -9.43 -9.05 -0.33
CA LEU A 372 -10.66 -9.30 -1.08
C LEU A 372 -11.55 -10.30 -0.33
N LYS A 373 -10.97 -11.41 0.15
CA LYS A 373 -11.71 -12.41 0.92
C LYS A 373 -12.22 -11.88 2.25
N MET A 374 -11.51 -10.97 2.90
CA MET A 374 -12.09 -10.28 4.06
C MET A 374 -13.31 -9.44 3.66
N TRP A 375 -13.18 -8.64 2.60
CA TRP A 375 -14.26 -7.80 2.09
C TRP A 375 -15.52 -8.61 1.76
N ASP A 376 -15.38 -9.75 1.11
CA ASP A 376 -16.50 -10.64 0.76
C ASP A 376 -17.29 -11.16 1.97
N TYR A 377 -16.62 -11.38 3.09
CA TYR A 377 -17.27 -11.91 4.30
C TYR A 377 -17.79 -10.81 5.20
N PHE A 378 -17.11 -9.66 5.28
CA PHE A 378 -17.44 -8.60 6.24
C PHE A 378 -18.07 -7.35 5.62
N ASP A 379 -18.10 -7.23 4.28
CA ASP A 379 -18.38 -5.98 3.55
C ASP A 379 -17.54 -4.77 4.07
N SER A 380 -16.37 -5.09 4.61
CA SER A 380 -15.35 -4.21 5.17
C SER A 380 -14.05 -5.01 5.32
N VAL A 381 -12.92 -4.35 5.52
CA VAL A 381 -11.70 -5.03 6.01
C VAL A 381 -11.64 -4.82 7.53
N PRO A 382 -11.76 -5.86 8.37
CA PRO A 382 -11.71 -5.67 9.82
C PRO A 382 -10.40 -5.04 10.28
N GLU A 383 -10.46 -4.12 11.23
CA GLU A 383 -9.27 -3.40 11.69
C GLU A 383 -8.20 -4.34 12.23
N ARG A 384 -8.59 -5.46 12.87
CA ARG A 384 -7.72 -6.61 13.13
C ARG A 384 -8.46 -7.92 12.91
N TRP A 385 -8.15 -8.59 11.81
CA TRP A 385 -8.66 -9.92 11.50
C TRP A 385 -7.67 -11.01 11.92
N CYS A 386 -8.17 -12.02 12.62
CA CYS A 386 -7.40 -13.19 13.02
C CYS A 386 -7.39 -14.24 11.91
N PHE A 387 -6.21 -14.65 11.46
CA PHE A 387 -6.06 -15.76 10.49
C PHE A 387 -5.95 -17.13 11.17
N VAL A 388 -5.88 -17.17 12.52
CA VAL A 388 -5.96 -18.39 13.32
C VAL A 388 -6.94 -18.17 14.48
N SER A 389 -7.96 -19.03 14.61
CA SER A 389 -8.89 -18.99 15.74
C SER A 389 -8.27 -19.64 17.00
N PRO A 390 -8.28 -19.00 18.18
CA PRO A 390 -7.63 -19.53 19.38
C PRO A 390 -8.37 -20.69 20.09
N SER A 391 -9.63 -20.98 19.79
CA SER A 391 -10.47 -21.87 20.64
C SER A 391 -11.13 -23.04 19.90
N MET A 392 -11.01 -24.23 20.49
CA MET A 392 -11.68 -25.49 20.09
C MET A 392 -13.01 -25.76 20.82
N HIS A 393 -13.48 -24.93 21.77
CA HIS A 393 -14.62 -25.31 22.61
C HIS A 393 -15.61 -24.17 22.97
N LEU A 394 -16.81 -24.25 22.36
CA LEU A 394 -18.18 -23.93 22.85
C LEU A 394 -18.89 -22.60 22.42
N ASP A 395 -20.05 -22.80 21.75
CA ASP A 395 -20.93 -21.93 20.91
C ASP A 395 -20.45 -21.75 19.45
N PRO A 396 -21.00 -22.52 18.47
CA PRO A 396 -20.39 -22.71 17.15
C PRO A 396 -20.26 -21.48 16.23
N LEU A 397 -20.95 -20.37 16.47
CA LEU A 397 -20.96 -19.24 15.52
C LEU A 397 -20.73 -17.86 16.17
N LYS A 398 -21.26 -17.60 17.37
CA LYS A 398 -21.03 -16.34 18.07
C LYS A 398 -19.60 -16.23 18.60
N GLU A 399 -19.09 -17.30 19.20
CA GLU A 399 -17.71 -17.35 19.68
C GLU A 399 -16.71 -17.25 18.51
N LYS A 400 -17.02 -17.86 17.36
CA LYS A 400 -16.14 -17.82 16.19
C LYS A 400 -15.99 -16.42 15.59
N ILE A 401 -17.08 -15.64 15.48
CA ILE A 401 -17.00 -14.26 14.97
C ILE A 401 -16.22 -13.37 15.95
N ALA A 402 -16.44 -13.54 17.25
CA ALA A 402 -15.69 -12.81 18.27
C ALA A 402 -14.18 -13.14 18.20
N ASN A 403 -13.82 -14.41 17.97
CA ASN A 403 -12.43 -14.84 17.82
C ASN A 403 -11.80 -14.44 16.46
N ALA A 404 -12.62 -14.14 15.46
CA ALA A 404 -12.15 -13.73 14.14
C ALA A 404 -11.74 -12.25 14.07
N ILE A 405 -12.25 -11.41 14.98
CA ILE A 405 -12.05 -9.97 14.97
C ILE A 405 -11.59 -9.50 16.35
N ASN A 406 -10.32 -9.12 16.46
CA ASN A 406 -9.73 -8.63 17.71
C ASN A 406 -9.92 -7.12 17.93
N LEU A 407 -10.27 -6.39 16.88
CA LEU A 407 -10.55 -4.97 16.91
C LEU A 407 -11.73 -4.70 15.98
N GLU A 408 -12.86 -4.34 16.57
CA GLU A 408 -14.18 -4.45 15.93
C GLU A 408 -14.57 -3.27 15.06
N TRP A 409 -13.92 -2.11 15.20
CA TRP A 409 -14.29 -0.93 14.43
C TRP A 409 -13.78 -1.02 12.99
N TYR A 410 -14.40 -0.27 12.08
CA TYR A 410 -13.96 -0.04 10.72
C TYR A 410 -14.35 1.39 10.35
N PRO A 411 -13.42 2.37 10.45
CA PRO A 411 -13.71 3.78 10.23
C PRO A 411 -13.71 4.17 8.75
N LEU A 412 -14.06 3.24 7.85
CA LEU A 412 -14.01 3.43 6.38
C LEU A 412 -12.58 3.60 5.84
N ARG A 413 -11.69 2.72 6.30
CA ARG A 413 -10.26 2.61 5.91
C ARG A 413 -10.05 2.52 4.37
N PRO A 414 -9.13 3.30 3.77
CA PRO A 414 -8.97 3.43 2.31
C PRO A 414 -8.02 2.40 1.65
N GLU A 415 -7.20 1.70 2.42
CA GLU A 415 -6.01 0.99 1.94
C GLU A 415 -6.35 -0.16 0.97
N PHE A 416 -7.53 -0.77 1.13
CA PHE A 416 -8.01 -1.79 0.20
C PHE A 416 -8.43 -1.21 -1.16
N ILE A 417 -9.09 -0.05 -1.20
CA ILE A 417 -9.47 0.60 -2.47
C ILE A 417 -8.23 1.23 -3.14
N GLU A 418 -7.27 1.74 -2.37
CA GLU A 418 -5.97 2.19 -2.89
C GLU A 418 -5.28 1.07 -3.68
N SER A 419 -5.07 -0.08 -3.05
CA SER A 419 -4.44 -1.25 -3.70
C SER A 419 -5.24 -1.73 -4.91
N THR A 420 -6.57 -1.70 -4.83
CA THR A 420 -7.47 -2.06 -5.95
C THR A 420 -7.30 -1.09 -7.12
N TYR A 421 -7.20 0.22 -6.86
CA TYR A 421 -6.90 1.24 -7.85
C TYR A 421 -5.55 0.96 -8.53
N TYR A 422 -4.46 0.81 -7.77
CA TYR A 422 -3.13 0.55 -8.34
C TYR A 422 -3.11 -0.72 -9.20
N LEU A 423 -3.71 -1.81 -8.72
CA LEU A 423 -3.81 -3.06 -9.47
C LEU A 423 -4.61 -2.89 -10.77
N PHE A 424 -5.73 -2.16 -10.75
CA PHE A 424 -6.48 -1.86 -11.97
C PHE A 424 -5.65 -1.04 -12.95
N ARG A 425 -4.95 0.01 -12.49
CA ARG A 425 -4.12 0.85 -13.37
C ARG A 425 -3.03 0.03 -14.06
N ALA A 426 -2.40 -0.90 -13.33
CA ALA A 426 -1.33 -1.72 -13.86
C ALA A 426 -1.79 -2.88 -14.77
N THR A 427 -2.95 -3.48 -14.48
CA THR A 427 -3.38 -4.74 -15.14
C THR A 427 -4.57 -4.57 -16.08
N LYS A 428 -5.39 -3.54 -15.86
CA LYS A 428 -6.68 -3.33 -16.53
C LYS A 428 -7.65 -4.50 -16.38
N ASP A 429 -7.48 -5.34 -15.36
CA ASP A 429 -8.37 -6.47 -15.11
C ASP A 429 -9.73 -5.97 -14.58
N PRO A 430 -10.86 -6.33 -15.23
CA PRO A 430 -12.18 -5.83 -14.86
C PRO A 430 -12.67 -6.31 -13.47
N MET A 431 -12.02 -7.31 -12.86
CA MET A 431 -12.31 -7.70 -11.48
C MET A 431 -12.13 -6.53 -10.51
N TYR A 432 -11.12 -5.68 -10.71
CA TYR A 432 -10.91 -4.54 -9.82
C TYR A 432 -12.01 -3.48 -9.96
N LEU A 433 -12.58 -3.30 -11.16
CA LEU A 433 -13.77 -2.47 -11.36
C LEU A 433 -15.01 -3.08 -10.67
N GLN A 434 -15.14 -4.41 -10.67
CA GLN A 434 -16.19 -5.11 -9.94
C GLN A 434 -16.08 -4.94 -8.42
N ILE A 435 -14.87 -4.94 -7.88
CA ILE A 435 -14.61 -4.60 -6.47
C ILE A 435 -15.05 -3.16 -6.19
N GLY A 436 -14.64 -2.20 -7.03
CA GLY A 436 -15.06 -0.81 -6.92
C GLY A 436 -16.58 -0.63 -6.93
N LEU A 437 -17.27 -1.26 -7.88
CA LEU A 437 -18.73 -1.24 -7.98
C LEU A 437 -19.38 -1.76 -6.68
N ARG A 438 -18.83 -2.84 -6.10
CA ARG A 438 -19.32 -3.39 -4.83
C ARG A 438 -19.11 -2.42 -3.67
N ILE A 439 -17.93 -1.81 -3.58
CA ILE A 439 -17.62 -0.79 -2.55
C ILE A 439 -18.60 0.38 -2.66
N LEU A 440 -18.75 0.96 -3.86
CA LEU A 440 -19.67 2.07 -4.12
C LEU A 440 -21.10 1.73 -3.65
N SER A 441 -21.62 0.57 -4.04
CA SER A 441 -22.97 0.13 -3.65
C SER A 441 -23.12 -0.01 -2.13
N VAL A 442 -22.12 -0.54 -1.41
CA VAL A 442 -22.16 -0.63 0.06
C VAL A 442 -22.15 0.76 0.70
N PHE A 443 -21.35 1.68 0.16
CA PHE A 443 -21.28 3.05 0.67
C PHE A 443 -22.61 3.79 0.51
N GLU A 444 -23.26 3.67 -0.64
CA GLU A 444 -24.57 4.28 -0.91
C GLU A 444 -25.69 3.73 -0.03
N THR A 445 -25.66 2.42 0.22
CA THR A 445 -26.79 1.72 0.87
C THR A 445 -26.62 1.51 2.36
N ARG A 446 -25.40 1.61 2.89
CA ARG A 446 -25.11 1.24 4.28
C ARG A 446 -24.35 2.29 5.07
N PHE A 447 -23.30 2.87 4.49
CA PHE A 447 -22.45 3.82 5.21
C PHE A 447 -22.94 5.27 5.06
N LYS A 448 -23.83 5.56 4.10
CA LYS A 448 -24.47 6.86 3.98
C LYS A 448 -25.44 7.12 5.14
N THR A 449 -25.22 8.22 5.86
CA THR A 449 -26.04 8.68 6.98
C THR A 449 -26.53 10.11 6.74
N ALA A 450 -27.24 10.71 7.71
CA ALA A 450 -27.88 12.02 7.55
C ALA A 450 -26.89 13.14 7.22
N CYS A 451 -25.71 13.17 7.86
CA CYS A 451 -24.75 14.26 7.79
C CYS A 451 -23.33 13.77 7.46
N GLY A 452 -23.23 12.72 6.64
CA GLY A 452 -21.97 12.23 6.10
C GLY A 452 -21.95 10.72 5.91
N LEU A 453 -20.76 10.15 5.99
CA LEU A 453 -20.50 8.71 5.90
C LEU A 453 -20.05 8.19 7.26
N ALA A 454 -20.60 7.05 7.67
CA ALA A 454 -20.31 6.42 8.95
C ALA A 454 -19.84 4.98 8.73
N GLY A 455 -18.65 4.67 9.23
CA GLY A 455 -18.15 3.30 9.31
C GLY A 455 -18.80 2.50 10.42
N TYR A 456 -18.24 1.34 10.74
CA TYR A 456 -18.70 0.54 11.87
C TYR A 456 -17.94 0.91 13.14
N GLN A 457 -18.68 1.13 14.22
CA GLN A 457 -18.13 1.05 15.56
C GLN A 457 -17.87 -0.41 15.96
N ASP A 458 -18.72 -1.34 15.49
CA ASP A 458 -18.54 -2.78 15.69
C ASP A 458 -19.08 -3.56 14.47
N ILE A 459 -18.17 -4.12 13.67
CA ILE A 459 -18.43 -4.94 12.48
C ILE A 459 -19.24 -6.21 12.82
N ARG A 460 -19.18 -6.71 14.06
CA ARG A 460 -19.90 -7.92 14.46
C ARG A 460 -21.39 -7.63 14.58
N THR A 461 -21.73 -6.46 15.13
CA THR A 461 -23.12 -6.04 15.42
C THR A 461 -23.74 -5.19 14.31
N GLY A 462 -22.93 -4.49 13.52
CA GLY A 462 -23.36 -3.52 12.52
C GLY A 462 -23.63 -2.12 13.10
N GLN A 463 -23.22 -1.86 14.34
CA GLN A 463 -23.32 -0.53 14.94
C GLN A 463 -22.45 0.46 14.17
N LEU A 464 -23.03 1.59 13.75
CA LEU A 464 -22.30 2.64 13.03
C LEU A 464 -21.55 3.56 14.00
N GLN A 465 -20.40 4.06 13.55
CA GLN A 465 -19.58 5.03 14.27
C GLN A 465 -20.09 6.46 14.01
N ASN A 466 -20.18 7.29 15.05
CA ASN A 466 -20.55 8.70 14.90
C ASN A 466 -19.33 9.61 14.75
N ARG A 467 -18.47 9.29 13.79
CA ARG A 467 -17.30 10.06 13.36
C ARG A 467 -17.06 9.81 11.87
N MET A 468 -16.78 10.86 11.11
CA MET A 468 -16.34 10.76 9.72
C MET A 468 -14.94 11.34 9.64
N GLU A 469 -13.95 10.44 9.54
CA GLU A 469 -12.54 10.81 9.42
C GLU A 469 -12.30 11.57 8.09
N SER A 470 -11.32 12.47 8.07
CA SER A 470 -11.03 13.31 6.90
C SER A 470 -10.62 12.48 5.66
N PHE A 471 -9.89 11.37 5.89
CA PHE A 471 -9.44 10.45 4.85
C PHE A 471 -10.57 9.71 4.11
N VAL A 472 -11.79 9.67 4.66
CA VAL A 472 -12.92 9.01 3.97
C VAL A 472 -13.18 9.67 2.62
N MET A 473 -13.08 11.00 2.57
CA MET A 473 -13.17 11.74 1.32
C MET A 473 -11.81 11.84 0.63
N GLY A 474 -10.75 12.12 1.42
CA GLY A 474 -9.41 12.42 0.93
C GLY A 474 -8.73 11.23 0.26
N GLU A 475 -9.09 10.02 0.66
CA GLU A 475 -8.43 8.81 0.18
C GLU A 475 -9.44 7.83 -0.42
N LEU A 476 -10.43 7.38 0.38
CA LEU A 476 -11.30 6.28 -0.04
C LEU A 476 -12.15 6.66 -1.27
N LEU A 477 -12.88 7.78 -1.19
CA LEU A 477 -13.68 8.25 -2.32
C LEU A 477 -12.78 8.72 -3.49
N LYS A 478 -11.58 9.24 -3.21
CA LYS A 478 -10.58 9.63 -4.22
C LYS A 478 -10.17 8.42 -5.05
N TYR A 479 -9.70 7.34 -4.43
CA TYR A 479 -9.30 6.12 -5.13
C TYR A 479 -10.47 5.43 -5.83
N LEU A 480 -11.67 5.45 -5.24
CA LEU A 480 -12.88 4.92 -5.88
C LEU A 480 -13.24 5.71 -7.15
N TYR A 481 -13.17 7.04 -7.10
CA TYR A 481 -13.44 7.92 -8.25
C TYR A 481 -12.40 7.70 -9.36
N LEU A 482 -11.12 7.61 -9.00
CA LEU A 482 -10.00 7.38 -9.93
C LEU A 482 -10.00 5.97 -10.53
N LEU A 483 -10.51 4.97 -9.80
CA LEU A 483 -10.65 3.60 -10.29
C LEU A 483 -11.56 3.53 -11.51
N PHE A 484 -12.65 4.32 -11.53
CA PHE A 484 -13.58 4.38 -12.66
C PHE A 484 -13.11 5.27 -13.81
N ASP A 485 -11.95 5.93 -13.69
CA ASP A 485 -11.36 6.76 -14.75
C ASP A 485 -10.53 5.93 -15.74
N GLU A 486 -11.20 5.02 -16.44
CA GLU A 486 -10.56 4.12 -17.42
C GLU A 486 -10.13 4.85 -18.69
N ALA A 487 -10.93 5.82 -19.14
CA ALA A 487 -10.65 6.68 -20.30
C ALA A 487 -9.60 7.77 -20.03
N ASN A 488 -9.00 7.82 -18.83
CA ASN A 488 -8.02 8.81 -18.40
C ASN A 488 -8.51 10.25 -18.58
N GLU A 489 -9.78 10.54 -18.23
CA GLU A 489 -10.37 11.87 -18.38
C GLU A 489 -9.85 12.84 -17.31
N ILE A 490 -9.50 12.34 -16.12
CA ILE A 490 -9.01 13.14 -14.98
C ILE A 490 -7.58 13.63 -15.25
N PHE A 491 -7.30 14.88 -14.88
CA PHE A 491 -6.04 15.56 -15.17
C PHE A 491 -4.78 14.76 -14.75
N LEU A 492 -4.81 14.05 -13.61
CA LEU A 492 -3.70 13.22 -13.12
C LEU A 492 -3.26 12.16 -14.14
N HIS A 493 -4.20 11.65 -14.94
CA HIS A 493 -3.96 10.63 -15.96
C HIS A 493 -3.73 11.18 -17.36
N GLN A 494 -3.79 12.51 -17.53
CA GLN A 494 -3.62 13.16 -18.82
C GLN A 494 -2.13 13.24 -19.22
N PRO A 495 -1.82 13.29 -20.54
CA PRO A 495 -0.44 13.33 -21.03
C PRO A 495 0.42 14.46 -20.45
N PHE A 496 -0.15 15.61 -20.11
CA PHE A 496 0.60 16.73 -19.54
C PHE A 496 1.12 16.47 -18.11
N MET A 497 0.58 15.48 -17.40
CA MET A 497 1.10 15.02 -16.11
C MET A 497 2.17 13.93 -16.22
N SER A 498 2.30 13.28 -17.39
CA SER A 498 3.16 12.09 -17.58
C SER A 498 4.65 12.32 -17.29
N LYS A 499 5.15 13.56 -17.42
CA LYS A 499 6.57 13.89 -17.20
C LYS A 499 6.94 14.18 -15.76
N LYS A 500 5.98 14.20 -14.84
CA LYS A 500 6.21 14.65 -13.46
C LYS A 500 6.58 13.52 -12.50
N ASN A 501 6.49 12.24 -12.91
CA ASN A 501 6.71 11.07 -12.04
C ASN A 501 5.96 11.18 -10.71
N TRP A 502 4.70 11.64 -10.77
CA TRP A 502 3.90 11.86 -9.57
C TRP A 502 3.50 10.53 -8.92
N VAL A 503 3.40 10.56 -7.59
CA VAL A 503 2.82 9.49 -6.78
C VAL A 503 1.94 10.11 -5.71
N PHE A 504 1.00 9.34 -5.17
CA PHE A 504 0.27 9.77 -3.99
C PHE A 504 1.15 9.65 -2.73
N SER A 505 1.02 10.53 -1.74
CA SER A 505 1.53 10.33 -0.38
C SER A 505 0.80 9.17 0.32
N THR A 506 1.08 8.91 1.60
CA THR A 506 0.34 7.91 2.40
C THR A 506 -1.09 8.36 2.71
N GLU A 507 -1.35 9.67 2.63
CA GLU A 507 -2.69 10.28 2.80
C GLU A 507 -3.31 10.66 1.44
N ALA A 508 -3.00 9.90 0.40
CA ALA A 508 -3.49 10.08 -0.97
C ALA A 508 -3.29 11.49 -1.60
N HIS A 509 -2.30 12.28 -1.18
CA HIS A 509 -2.00 13.56 -1.80
C HIS A 509 -1.07 13.40 -3.01
N PRO A 510 -1.43 13.86 -4.23
CA PRO A 510 -0.53 13.74 -5.37
C PRO A 510 0.68 14.66 -5.17
N LEU A 511 1.87 14.09 -5.13
CA LEU A 511 3.15 14.77 -4.95
C LEU A 511 4.09 14.45 -6.11
N TRP A 512 4.91 15.42 -6.48
CA TRP A 512 5.98 15.27 -7.45
C TRP A 512 7.08 16.30 -7.20
N TYR A 513 8.23 16.09 -7.81
CA TYR A 513 9.32 17.04 -7.75
C TYR A 513 10.14 17.03 -9.05
N THR A 514 10.50 18.22 -9.52
CA THR A 514 11.55 18.36 -10.54
C THR A 514 12.60 19.36 -10.05
N PRO A 515 13.90 19.12 -10.29
CA PRO A 515 14.95 20.05 -9.86
C PRO A 515 14.81 21.46 -10.44
N GLU A 516 14.27 21.58 -11.65
CA GLU A 516 14.03 22.87 -12.31
C GLU A 516 12.96 23.67 -11.57
N PHE A 517 11.78 23.08 -11.37
CA PHE A 517 10.68 23.71 -10.65
C PHE A 517 11.07 24.04 -9.20
N GLY A 518 11.74 23.12 -8.50
CA GLY A 518 12.19 23.35 -7.12
C GLY A 518 13.09 24.57 -6.96
N ARG A 519 14.04 24.78 -7.88
CA ARG A 519 14.91 25.97 -7.87
C ARG A 519 14.12 27.26 -8.08
N GLN A 520 13.15 27.25 -8.99
CA GLN A 520 12.27 28.39 -9.23
C GLN A 520 11.41 28.69 -7.99
N SER A 521 10.71 27.68 -7.47
CA SER A 521 9.88 27.79 -6.27
C SER A 521 10.68 28.37 -5.08
N ALA A 522 11.90 27.89 -4.85
CA ALA A 522 12.74 28.38 -3.75
C ALA A 522 13.16 29.85 -3.92
N GLN A 523 13.34 30.31 -5.16
CA GLN A 523 13.64 31.72 -5.45
C GLN A 523 12.40 32.60 -5.21
N GLU A 524 11.25 32.18 -5.71
CA GLU A 524 9.96 32.88 -5.53
C GLU A 524 9.58 32.96 -4.04
N PHE A 525 9.76 31.86 -3.30
CA PHE A 525 9.52 31.80 -1.86
C PHE A 525 10.37 32.82 -1.09
N LYS A 526 11.67 32.91 -1.40
CA LYS A 526 12.58 33.88 -0.77
C LYS A 526 12.17 35.32 -1.06
N GLU A 527 11.73 35.63 -2.26
CA GLU A 527 11.25 36.96 -2.60
C GLU A 527 9.91 37.28 -1.91
N ASN A 528 8.98 36.32 -1.87
CA ASN A 528 7.72 36.46 -1.14
C ASN A 528 7.94 36.75 0.35
N LEU A 529 8.87 36.04 0.99
CA LEU A 529 9.26 36.33 2.38
C LEU A 529 9.86 37.73 2.54
N ARG A 530 10.68 38.19 1.59
CA ARG A 530 11.25 39.54 1.59
C ARG A 530 10.16 40.61 1.49
N VAL A 531 9.16 40.42 0.63
CA VAL A 531 8.02 41.32 0.47
C VAL A 531 7.16 41.35 1.74
N LEU A 532 6.88 40.18 2.35
CA LEU A 532 6.16 40.11 3.63
C LEU A 532 6.88 40.86 4.73
N ARG A 533 8.21 40.76 4.80
CA ARG A 533 9.04 41.52 5.74
C ARG A 533 8.87 43.03 5.57
N GLN A 534 8.95 43.53 4.33
CA GLN A 534 8.75 44.96 4.05
C GLN A 534 7.34 45.45 4.41
N LYS A 535 6.31 44.61 4.23
CA LYS A 535 4.94 44.94 4.64
C LYS A 535 4.77 44.96 6.16
N SER A 536 5.48 44.12 6.91
CA SER A 536 5.39 44.06 8.38
C SER A 536 5.89 45.34 9.07
N THR A 537 6.85 46.04 8.47
CA THR A 537 7.42 47.29 9.00
C THR A 537 6.58 48.52 8.64
N SER A 538 5.55 48.38 7.79
CA SER A 538 4.64 49.46 7.41
C SER A 538 3.60 49.74 8.50
N SER A 539 3.35 51.02 8.78
CA SER A 539 2.33 51.45 9.75
C SER A 539 0.90 51.08 9.35
N ARG A 540 0.66 50.76 8.07
CA ARG A 540 -0.66 50.41 7.52
C ARG A 540 -1.06 48.93 7.70
N THR A 541 -0.17 48.06 8.15
CA THR A 541 -0.47 46.63 8.29
C THR A 541 -1.22 46.36 9.61
N PRO A 542 -2.32 45.58 9.62
CA PRO A 542 -3.03 45.22 10.85
C PRO A 542 -2.13 44.58 11.93
N SER A 543 -2.46 44.78 13.20
CA SER A 543 -1.63 44.32 14.34
C SER A 543 -1.42 42.80 14.35
N TYR A 544 -2.47 42.01 14.08
CA TYR A 544 -2.37 40.54 14.05
C TYR A 544 -1.44 40.03 12.93
N LYS A 545 -1.51 40.62 11.72
CA LYS A 545 -0.59 40.28 10.61
C LYS A 545 0.86 40.59 10.95
N ARG A 546 1.11 41.69 11.68
CA ARG A 546 2.46 42.01 12.18
C ARG A 546 2.95 40.99 13.21
N SER A 547 2.08 40.51 14.10
CA SER A 547 2.39 39.47 15.08
C SER A 547 2.77 38.16 14.39
N PHE A 548 1.93 37.67 13.49
CA PHE A 548 2.19 36.45 12.72
C PHE A 548 3.54 36.51 11.98
N ILE A 549 3.79 37.60 11.23
CA ILE A 549 5.05 37.74 10.48
C ILE A 549 6.26 37.76 11.44
N ARG A 550 6.13 38.41 12.61
CA ARG A 550 7.19 38.44 13.62
C ARG A 550 7.44 37.06 14.21
N THR A 551 6.39 36.30 14.53
CA THR A 551 6.48 34.93 15.06
C THR A 551 7.10 33.99 14.04
N LEU A 552 6.61 34.02 12.80
CA LEU A 552 7.13 33.24 11.69
C LEU A 552 8.62 33.53 11.45
N TRP A 553 9.00 34.81 11.47
CA TRP A 553 10.39 35.23 11.28
C TRP A 553 11.30 34.84 12.45
N LEU A 554 10.82 34.94 13.70
CA LEU A 554 11.56 34.44 14.86
C LEU A 554 11.87 32.95 14.73
N LYS A 555 10.89 32.16 14.27
CA LYS A 555 11.08 30.73 14.03
C LYS A 555 12.03 30.44 12.86
N PHE A 556 11.96 31.20 11.77
CA PHE A 556 12.91 31.13 10.65
C PHE A 556 14.35 31.44 11.11
N VAL A 557 14.56 32.48 11.91
CA VAL A 557 15.92 32.82 12.39
C VAL A 557 16.47 31.73 13.32
N ILE A 558 15.59 31.03 14.06
CA ILE A 558 15.97 29.89 14.88
C ILE A 558 16.37 28.68 14.01
N SER A 559 15.75 28.51 12.82
CA SER A 559 16.11 27.42 11.89
C SER A 559 17.47 27.64 11.19
N ASP A 560 17.94 28.88 11.06
CA ASP A 560 19.23 29.26 10.46
C ASP A 560 20.49 28.87 11.30
N ARG A 561 20.35 28.07 12.37
CA ARG A 561 21.50 27.54 13.11
C ARG A 561 22.27 26.54 12.23
N LYS A 562 23.55 26.83 11.95
CA LYS A 562 24.49 25.97 11.22
C LYS A 562 24.47 24.52 11.74
N MET A 563 23.74 23.63 11.07
CA MET A 563 23.98 22.19 11.19
C MET A 563 25.24 21.83 10.41
N ILE A 564 26.15 21.10 11.05
CA ILE A 564 27.40 20.63 10.46
C ILE A 564 27.07 19.51 9.46
N ASP A 565 27.56 19.67 8.23
CA ASP A 565 27.45 18.70 7.13
C ASP A 565 28.32 17.46 7.43
N THR A 566 27.68 16.34 7.76
CA THR A 566 28.25 14.99 7.57
C THR A 566 27.13 13.94 7.45
N LEU A 567 26.29 14.07 6.43
CA LEU A 567 25.52 12.94 5.92
C LEU A 567 26.36 12.26 4.83
N ALA A 568 27.24 11.34 5.25
CA ALA A 568 27.83 10.40 4.31
C ALA A 568 26.74 9.37 3.98
N GLU A 569 26.35 9.27 2.71
CA GLU A 569 25.60 8.12 2.24
C GLU A 569 26.39 6.85 2.59
N PRO A 570 25.78 5.85 3.22
CA PRO A 570 26.49 4.63 3.58
C PRO A 570 27.02 3.98 2.29
N PRO A 571 28.26 3.48 2.29
CA PRO A 571 28.86 2.87 1.12
C PRO A 571 27.99 1.71 0.62
N ILE A 572 27.86 1.65 -0.70
CA ILE A 572 27.24 0.52 -1.40
C ILE A 572 28.22 -0.64 -1.30
N ASP A 573 28.10 -1.45 -0.24
CA ASP A 573 28.84 -2.71 -0.12
C ASP A 573 28.27 -3.73 -1.11
N ARG A 574 28.74 -3.67 -2.37
CA ARG A 574 28.63 -4.77 -3.32
C ARG A 574 29.90 -5.59 -3.24
N ASN A 575 29.90 -6.62 -2.40
CA ASN A 575 30.91 -7.67 -2.49
C ASN A 575 30.69 -8.41 -3.81
N ASN A 576 31.66 -8.32 -4.72
CA ASN A 576 31.71 -9.17 -5.91
C ASN A 576 32.32 -10.53 -5.53
N SER A 577 31.53 -11.59 -5.62
CA SER A 577 32.03 -12.97 -5.44
C SER A 577 33.01 -13.35 -6.55
N LEU A 578 34.03 -14.15 -6.20
CA LEU A 578 35.04 -14.75 -7.11
C LEU A 578 34.52 -16.03 -7.80
N ILE A 579 33.30 -16.03 -8.34
CA ILE A 579 32.75 -17.20 -9.07
C ILE A 579 33.08 -17.08 -10.56
N ASP A 580 33.76 -18.09 -11.09
CA ASP A 580 34.02 -18.24 -12.52
C ASP A 580 32.78 -18.82 -13.23
N TRP A 581 31.83 -17.94 -13.57
CA TRP A 581 30.57 -18.30 -14.22
C TRP A 581 30.76 -18.96 -15.59
N GLN A 582 31.79 -18.56 -16.34
CA GLN A 582 32.09 -19.10 -17.67
C GLN A 582 32.45 -20.58 -17.59
N ARG A 583 33.28 -20.96 -16.60
CA ARG A 583 33.63 -22.37 -16.38
C ARG A 583 32.43 -23.25 -16.03
N LEU A 584 31.34 -22.66 -15.51
CA LEU A 584 30.09 -23.34 -15.19
C LEU A 584 29.12 -23.43 -16.39
N GLY A 585 29.49 -22.89 -17.56
CA GLY A 585 28.60 -22.81 -18.72
C GLY A 585 27.44 -21.83 -18.51
N ILE A 586 27.64 -20.82 -17.65
CA ILE A 586 26.69 -19.73 -17.40
C ILE A 586 27.26 -18.47 -18.04
N THR A 587 26.56 -17.91 -19.02
CA THR A 587 27.01 -16.71 -19.73
C THR A 587 26.57 -15.43 -19.04
N GLN A 588 25.48 -15.47 -18.27
CA GLN A 588 24.99 -14.31 -17.53
C GLN A 588 24.22 -14.71 -16.26
N VAL A 589 24.51 -14.00 -15.17
CA VAL A 589 23.76 -14.05 -13.90
C VAL A 589 23.32 -12.66 -13.48
N SER A 590 22.31 -12.59 -12.62
CA SER A 590 21.88 -11.37 -11.96
C SER A 590 21.77 -11.62 -10.45
N PRO A 591 22.36 -10.77 -9.59
CA PRO A 591 22.08 -10.77 -8.16
C PRO A 591 20.57 -10.70 -7.91
N VAL A 592 20.06 -11.37 -6.88
CA VAL A 592 18.61 -11.37 -6.61
C VAL A 592 18.06 -9.98 -6.32
N LEU A 593 18.83 -9.11 -5.65
CA LEU A 593 18.38 -7.74 -5.39
C LEU A 593 18.15 -6.96 -6.70
N ASP A 594 19.02 -7.14 -7.69
CA ASP A 594 18.89 -6.50 -9.00
C ASP A 594 17.64 -6.98 -9.76
N SER A 595 17.04 -8.12 -9.37
CA SER A 595 15.76 -8.55 -9.94
C SER A 595 14.60 -7.62 -9.59
N PHE A 596 14.73 -6.81 -8.53
CA PHE A 596 13.75 -5.80 -8.17
C PHE A 596 13.81 -4.59 -9.10
N ASP A 597 14.93 -4.34 -9.80
CA ASP A 597 15.06 -3.24 -10.77
C ASP A 597 14.29 -3.49 -12.07
N THR A 598 13.62 -4.63 -12.19
CA THR A 598 12.83 -5.01 -13.37
C THR A 598 11.34 -5.12 -13.02
N CYS A 599 10.51 -4.46 -13.83
CA CYS A 599 9.06 -4.52 -13.67
C CYS A 599 8.47 -5.79 -14.30
N GLU A 600 7.52 -6.40 -13.60
CA GLU A 600 6.71 -7.48 -14.15
C GLU A 600 5.59 -6.92 -15.05
N VAL A 601 5.65 -7.21 -16.36
CA VAL A 601 4.66 -6.69 -17.33
C VAL A 601 3.48 -7.64 -17.56
N LYS A 602 3.61 -8.91 -17.18
CA LYS A 602 2.59 -9.95 -17.40
C LYS A 602 2.47 -10.88 -16.19
N PRO A 603 1.65 -10.54 -15.19
CA PRO A 603 1.48 -11.38 -14.02
C PRO A 603 0.93 -12.76 -14.40
N ARG A 604 1.42 -13.80 -13.75
CA ARG A 604 1.13 -15.20 -14.13
C ARG A 604 -0.35 -15.57 -13.97
N GLN A 605 -1.01 -14.95 -13.00
CA GLN A 605 -2.41 -15.18 -12.62
C GLN A 605 -3.39 -14.59 -13.64
N LEU A 606 -2.99 -13.55 -14.37
CA LEU A 606 -3.88 -12.78 -15.24
C LEU A 606 -3.57 -12.97 -16.74
N LYS A 607 -3.13 -14.17 -17.13
CA LYS A 607 -2.93 -14.49 -18.55
C LYS A 607 -4.29 -14.55 -19.27
N THR A 608 -4.66 -13.44 -19.90
CA THR A 608 -5.87 -13.35 -20.74
C THR A 608 -5.56 -13.76 -22.19
N ASN A 609 -6.59 -14.24 -22.90
CA ASN A 609 -6.48 -14.49 -24.34
C ASN A 609 -6.58 -13.14 -25.06
N ARG A 610 -5.61 -12.82 -25.94
CA ARG A 610 -5.58 -11.55 -26.69
C ARG A 610 -6.81 -11.32 -27.58
N ASN A 611 -7.56 -12.37 -27.88
CA ASN A 611 -8.68 -12.36 -28.83
C ASN A 611 -10.07 -12.35 -28.18
N SER A 612 -10.19 -12.17 -26.86
CA SER A 612 -11.49 -12.14 -26.17
C SER A 612 -11.88 -10.74 -25.68
N PHE A 613 -13.15 -10.38 -25.85
CA PHE A 613 -13.78 -9.23 -25.17
C PHE A 613 -13.65 -9.38 -23.63
N MET A 614 -13.54 -8.27 -22.89
CA MET A 614 -13.19 -8.16 -21.45
C MET A 614 -13.24 -9.47 -20.65
N GLN A 615 -12.07 -9.99 -20.31
CA GLN A 615 -11.88 -11.20 -19.53
C GLN A 615 -11.02 -10.91 -18.30
N SER A 616 -11.44 -11.42 -17.14
CA SER A 616 -10.64 -11.35 -15.91
C SER A 616 -9.73 -12.58 -15.76
N GLY A 617 -8.50 -12.43 -15.30
CA GLY A 617 -7.66 -13.59 -14.95
C GLY A 617 -8.25 -14.46 -13.83
N TYR A 618 -9.07 -13.86 -12.96
CA TYR A 618 -9.63 -14.50 -11.77
C TYR A 618 -10.47 -15.74 -12.11
N TYR A 619 -11.22 -15.75 -13.23
CA TYR A 619 -12.06 -16.92 -13.56
C TYR A 619 -11.24 -18.17 -13.94
N THR A 620 -9.98 -18.01 -14.38
CA THR A 620 -9.07 -19.13 -14.68
C THR A 620 -8.15 -19.49 -13.51
N TRP A 621 -8.19 -18.71 -12.43
CA TRP A 621 -7.25 -18.85 -11.34
C TRP A 621 -7.66 -20.02 -10.44
N LYS A 622 -6.98 -21.17 -10.64
CA LYS A 622 -7.23 -22.42 -9.91
C LYS A 622 -7.22 -22.29 -8.38
N ASN A 623 -6.43 -21.36 -7.85
CA ASN A 623 -6.19 -21.21 -6.41
C ASN A 623 -7.02 -20.06 -5.80
N LEU A 624 -7.96 -19.46 -6.55
CA LEU A 624 -8.75 -18.31 -6.12
C LEU A 624 -9.49 -18.53 -4.78
N PHE A 625 -9.99 -19.75 -4.56
CA PHE A 625 -10.79 -20.12 -3.38
C PHE A 625 -10.02 -20.88 -2.29
N LEU A 626 -8.70 -21.03 -2.44
CA LEU A 626 -7.90 -21.66 -1.39
C LEU A 626 -7.93 -20.89 -0.05
N PRO A 627 -7.96 -19.54 -0.03
CA PRO A 627 -8.09 -18.82 1.24
C PRO A 627 -9.37 -19.17 2.01
N ASP A 628 -10.50 -19.35 1.32
CA ASP A 628 -11.78 -19.74 1.93
C ASP A 628 -11.67 -21.10 2.64
N ALA A 629 -11.05 -22.07 1.97
CA ALA A 629 -10.82 -23.41 2.51
C ALA A 629 -9.83 -23.41 3.67
N LYS A 630 -8.83 -22.51 3.62
CA LYS A 630 -7.77 -22.40 4.63
C LYS A 630 -8.20 -21.68 5.90
N TYR A 631 -9.04 -20.67 5.80
CA TYR A 631 -9.48 -19.84 6.93
C TYR A 631 -10.99 -19.93 7.23
N PRO A 632 -11.63 -21.12 7.20
CA PRO A 632 -13.08 -21.25 7.31
C PRO A 632 -13.61 -20.92 8.71
N THR A 633 -12.72 -20.86 9.71
CA THR A 633 -13.05 -20.55 11.10
C THR A 633 -12.98 -19.07 11.42
N THR A 634 -12.43 -18.25 10.53
CA THR A 634 -12.26 -16.80 10.76
C THR A 634 -12.74 -15.94 9.60
N LEU A 635 -12.88 -16.47 8.39
CA LEU A 635 -13.70 -15.86 7.33
C LEU A 635 -15.17 -16.20 7.60
N ILE A 636 -15.81 -15.40 8.46
CA ILE A 636 -17.20 -15.64 8.89
C ILE A 636 -18.02 -14.39 8.70
N ARG A 637 -19.09 -14.50 7.92
CA ARG A 637 -20.00 -13.39 7.64
C ARG A 637 -20.92 -13.08 8.83
N PRO A 638 -20.88 -11.85 9.39
CA PRO A 638 -21.76 -11.44 10.49
C PRO A 638 -23.26 -11.59 10.18
N LYS A 639 -24.06 -11.94 11.19
CA LYS A 639 -25.51 -12.19 11.04
C LYS A 639 -26.29 -10.96 10.55
N HIS A 640 -25.90 -9.75 10.96
CA HIS A 640 -26.60 -8.54 10.55
C HIS A 640 -26.49 -8.32 9.02
N LEU A 641 -25.36 -8.73 8.42
CA LEU A 641 -25.16 -8.71 6.96
C LEU A 641 -26.01 -9.74 6.20
N GLN A 642 -26.48 -10.80 6.87
CA GLN A 642 -27.39 -11.78 6.26
C GLN A 642 -28.78 -11.19 6.00
N LYS A 643 -29.23 -10.16 6.73
CA LYS A 643 -30.52 -9.51 6.47
C LYS A 643 -30.51 -8.71 5.17
N HIS A 644 -29.37 -8.13 4.83
CA HIS A 644 -29.16 -7.40 3.58
C HIS A 644 -29.04 -8.34 2.38
N SER A 645 -29.09 -9.65 2.61
CA SER A 645 -28.92 -10.62 1.56
C SER A 645 -30.03 -10.61 0.51
N LYS A 646 -31.20 -10.07 0.89
CA LYS A 646 -32.40 -9.99 0.06
C LYS A 646 -32.50 -8.68 -0.74
N ILE A 647 -31.71 -7.67 -0.39
CA ILE A 647 -31.81 -6.31 -0.96
C ILE A 647 -30.79 -6.09 -2.08
N LEU A 648 -29.60 -6.69 -1.97
CA LEU A 648 -28.54 -6.61 -2.98
C LEU A 648 -28.21 -8.02 -3.49
N PRO A 649 -28.88 -8.57 -4.51
CA PRO A 649 -28.45 -9.84 -5.11
C PRO A 649 -26.99 -9.65 -5.55
N ASN A 650 -26.05 -10.46 -5.01
CA ASN A 650 -24.58 -10.43 -5.21
C ASN A 650 -23.74 -9.89 -4.02
N HIS A 651 -23.64 -10.63 -2.91
CA HIS A 651 -22.84 -10.18 -1.74
C HIS A 651 -21.33 -10.38 -1.88
N TYR A 652 -20.94 -11.44 -2.59
CA TYR A 652 -19.56 -11.78 -2.91
C TYR A 652 -19.18 -11.15 -4.25
N VAL A 653 -17.96 -10.67 -4.41
CA VAL A 653 -17.51 -10.04 -5.66
C VAL A 653 -17.31 -11.10 -6.76
N GLU A 654 -16.60 -12.19 -6.46
CA GLU A 654 -16.11 -13.21 -7.41
C GLU A 654 -17.03 -14.43 -7.59
N LEU A 655 -18.13 -14.53 -6.83
CA LEU A 655 -19.02 -15.73 -6.81
C LEU A 655 -20.37 -15.54 -7.49
N THR A 656 -20.56 -14.45 -8.24
CA THR A 656 -21.89 -14.13 -8.75
C THR A 656 -22.08 -14.76 -10.13
N PRO A 657 -23.24 -15.37 -10.41
CA PRO A 657 -23.58 -15.77 -11.78
C PRO A 657 -23.43 -14.61 -12.76
N ALA A 658 -23.70 -13.37 -12.30
CA ALA A 658 -23.45 -12.15 -13.04
C ALA A 658 -21.96 -11.96 -13.38
N PHE A 659 -21.03 -12.11 -12.43
CA PHE A 659 -19.59 -12.03 -12.67
C PHE A 659 -19.16 -13.05 -13.73
N TYR A 660 -19.56 -14.31 -13.58
CA TYR A 660 -19.20 -15.34 -14.56
C TYR A 660 -19.82 -15.06 -15.94
N HIS A 661 -21.10 -14.71 -16.00
CA HIS A 661 -21.77 -14.38 -17.26
C HIS A 661 -21.10 -13.19 -17.98
N THR A 662 -20.74 -12.15 -17.23
CA THR A 662 -20.15 -10.93 -17.77
C THR A 662 -18.70 -11.12 -18.22
N PHE A 663 -17.87 -11.84 -17.47
CA PHE A 663 -16.40 -11.86 -17.69
C PHE A 663 -15.83 -13.16 -18.25
N THR A 664 -16.67 -14.16 -18.55
CA THR A 664 -16.20 -15.44 -19.14
C THR A 664 -16.62 -15.65 -20.60
N ALA A 665 -17.52 -14.82 -21.13
CA ALA A 665 -18.11 -14.96 -22.47
C ALA A 665 -18.81 -16.31 -22.76
N PHE A 666 -19.09 -17.14 -21.74
CA PHE A 666 -19.87 -18.36 -21.88
C PHE A 666 -21.38 -18.07 -21.78
N ALA A 667 -22.18 -18.69 -22.64
CA ALA A 667 -23.64 -18.60 -22.58
C ALA A 667 -24.19 -19.31 -21.33
N PRO A 668 -25.34 -18.87 -20.76
CA PRO A 668 -25.97 -19.49 -19.58
C PRO A 668 -26.27 -20.99 -19.70
N GLU A 669 -26.38 -21.51 -20.92
CA GLU A 669 -26.66 -22.93 -21.21
C GLU A 669 -25.37 -23.78 -21.24
N ASP A 670 -24.21 -23.15 -21.36
CA ASP A 670 -22.88 -23.77 -21.41
C ASP A 670 -22.27 -23.96 -20.00
N LYS A 671 -23.09 -24.07 -18.94
CA LYS A 671 -22.64 -24.23 -17.53
C LYS A 671 -21.68 -25.40 -17.31
N LEU A 672 -21.75 -26.45 -18.14
CA LEU A 672 -20.82 -27.59 -18.12
C LEU A 672 -19.40 -27.24 -18.62
N ARG A 673 -19.23 -26.12 -19.35
CA ARG A 673 -17.94 -25.56 -19.80
C ARG A 673 -17.32 -24.57 -18.83
N LEU A 674 -18.08 -24.09 -17.84
CA LEU A 674 -17.53 -23.38 -16.68
C LEU A 674 -16.70 -24.41 -15.90
N HIS A 675 -15.42 -24.56 -16.24
CA HIS A 675 -14.46 -25.41 -15.54
C HIS A 675 -14.13 -24.79 -14.17
N LEU A 676 -15.14 -24.62 -13.30
CA LEU A 676 -15.04 -24.17 -11.91
C LEU A 676 -14.49 -25.30 -11.03
N GLN A 677 -13.41 -25.93 -11.46
CA GLN A 677 -12.68 -26.88 -10.64
C GLN A 677 -11.67 -26.11 -9.82
N CYS A 678 -12.01 -25.86 -8.56
CA CYS A 678 -11.07 -25.34 -7.58
C CYS A 678 -9.91 -26.33 -7.43
N ALA A 679 -8.70 -25.81 -7.27
CA ALA A 679 -7.60 -26.64 -6.80
C ALA A 679 -7.99 -27.29 -5.48
N ARG A 680 -7.81 -28.61 -5.39
CA ARG A 680 -7.85 -29.33 -4.11
C ARG A 680 -6.83 -28.71 -3.16
N GLU A 681 -7.19 -28.58 -1.89
CA GLU A 681 -6.25 -28.17 -0.84
C GLU A 681 -5.04 -29.11 -0.83
N ALA A 682 -3.84 -28.52 -0.74
CA ALA A 682 -2.62 -29.28 -0.61
C ALA A 682 -2.62 -30.04 0.72
N THR A 683 -2.30 -31.33 0.69
CA THR A 683 -2.19 -32.16 1.92
C THR A 683 -0.74 -32.34 2.35
N THR A 684 0.20 -31.79 1.58
CA THR A 684 1.61 -31.72 1.92
C THR A 684 1.85 -30.73 3.07
N THR A 685 2.94 -30.94 3.80
CA THR A 685 3.39 -30.03 4.86
C THR A 685 4.63 -29.27 4.40
N GLU A 686 4.72 -27.98 4.72
CA GLU A 686 5.97 -27.23 4.59
C GLU A 686 6.77 -27.24 5.91
N SER A 687 8.09 -27.28 5.80
CA SER A 687 9.02 -27.18 6.92
C SER A 687 9.99 -26.03 6.66
N ASP A 688 10.10 -25.14 7.65
CA ASP A 688 11.13 -24.10 7.66
C ASP A 688 12.48 -24.70 8.06
N CYS A 689 13.52 -24.36 7.31
CA CYS A 689 14.89 -24.79 7.56
C CYS A 689 15.81 -23.56 7.57
N VAL A 690 16.63 -23.42 8.61
CA VAL A 690 17.66 -22.38 8.67
C VAL A 690 19.01 -23.05 8.54
N PHE A 691 19.78 -22.65 7.52
CA PHE A 691 21.14 -23.11 7.32
C PHE A 691 22.11 -22.04 7.83
N SER A 692 23.03 -22.44 8.73
CA SER A 692 24.07 -21.60 9.36
C SER A 692 23.56 -20.44 10.24
N GLU A 693 24.43 -19.50 10.60
CA GLU A 693 24.06 -18.32 11.38
C GLU A 693 23.12 -17.39 10.60
N VAL A 694 22.21 -16.80 11.36
CA VAL A 694 21.17 -15.92 10.86
C VAL A 694 21.77 -14.53 10.59
N GLN A 695 21.94 -14.20 9.31
CA GLN A 695 22.40 -12.89 8.81
C GLN A 695 21.31 -12.17 8.01
N LYS A 696 21.53 -10.88 7.69
CA LYS A 696 20.55 -10.09 6.93
C LYS A 696 20.38 -10.70 5.53
N PRO A 697 19.16 -10.82 4.99
CA PRO A 697 18.91 -11.49 3.73
C PRO A 697 19.75 -11.00 2.55
N GLU A 698 20.03 -9.69 2.50
CA GLU A 698 20.88 -9.05 1.50
C GLU A 698 22.36 -9.43 1.58
N GLN A 699 22.82 -10.03 2.69
CA GLN A 699 24.20 -10.50 2.85
C GLN A 699 24.40 -11.92 2.29
N HIS A 700 23.32 -12.65 2.02
CA HIS A 700 23.40 -13.96 1.38
C HIS A 700 23.60 -13.78 -0.11
N GLU A 701 24.76 -14.17 -0.62
CA GLU A 701 25.03 -14.19 -2.06
C GLU A 701 24.03 -15.13 -2.75
N MET A 702 23.14 -14.55 -3.55
CA MET A 702 22.14 -15.30 -4.29
C MET A 702 21.96 -14.70 -5.69
N TYR A 703 22.05 -15.57 -6.70
CA TYR A 703 22.02 -15.19 -8.10
C TYR A 703 20.92 -15.94 -8.84
N ILE A 704 20.33 -15.30 -9.84
CA ILE A 704 19.42 -15.91 -10.81
C ILE A 704 20.18 -16.06 -12.13
N VAL A 705 20.19 -17.27 -12.68
CA VAL A 705 20.76 -17.55 -14.01
C VAL A 705 19.88 -16.89 -15.06
N THR A 706 20.40 -15.90 -15.78
CA THR A 706 19.65 -15.19 -16.83
C THR A 706 19.97 -15.73 -18.22
N GLN A 707 21.17 -16.26 -18.44
CA GLN A 707 21.56 -16.95 -19.66
C GLN A 707 22.53 -18.11 -19.38
N ALA A 708 22.37 -19.21 -20.12
CA ALA A 708 23.21 -20.40 -20.01
C ALA A 708 23.50 -20.98 -21.40
N GLU A 709 24.62 -21.67 -21.55
CA GLU A 709 25.00 -22.35 -22.79
C GLU A 709 24.05 -23.52 -23.12
N GLN A 710 23.96 -23.91 -24.39
CA GLN A 710 23.03 -24.95 -24.86
C GLN A 710 23.21 -26.31 -24.17
N ASN A 711 24.43 -26.64 -23.75
CA ASN A 711 24.78 -27.89 -23.05
C ASN A 711 25.06 -27.68 -21.55
N SER A 712 24.75 -26.50 -21.01
CA SER A 712 24.92 -26.20 -19.59
C SER A 712 24.04 -27.09 -18.73
N ARG A 713 24.50 -27.41 -17.52
CA ARG A 713 23.68 -28.10 -16.50
C ARG A 713 22.66 -27.16 -15.86
N PHE A 714 22.85 -25.85 -16.01
CA PHE A 714 22.01 -24.80 -15.45
C PHE A 714 20.89 -24.45 -16.43
N ALA A 715 19.68 -24.28 -15.90
CA ALA A 715 18.57 -23.73 -16.65
C ALA A 715 18.41 -22.23 -16.39
N VAL A 716 17.85 -21.51 -17.38
CA VAL A 716 17.45 -20.12 -17.19
C VAL A 716 16.42 -20.06 -16.05
N ASN A 717 16.63 -19.13 -15.12
CA ASN A 717 15.94 -18.96 -13.83
C ASN A 717 16.31 -19.93 -12.70
N ASP A 718 17.32 -20.78 -12.87
CA ASP A 718 17.90 -21.48 -11.72
C ASP A 718 18.47 -20.47 -10.71
N VAL A 719 18.45 -20.86 -9.43
CA VAL A 719 18.92 -20.04 -8.32
C VAL A 719 20.25 -20.60 -7.85
N VAL A 720 21.27 -19.75 -7.76
CA VAL A 720 22.60 -20.11 -7.29
C VAL A 720 22.87 -19.43 -5.95
N ILE A 721 23.18 -20.22 -4.92
CA ILE A 721 23.51 -19.78 -3.57
C ILE A 721 24.89 -20.36 -3.23
N PRO A 722 25.98 -19.64 -3.52
CA PRO A 722 27.33 -20.19 -3.43
C PRO A 722 27.67 -20.67 -2.03
N THR A 723 27.34 -19.86 -1.03
CA THR A 723 27.47 -20.21 0.38
C THR A 723 26.08 -20.51 0.94
N LEU A 724 25.81 -21.77 1.28
CA LEU A 724 24.49 -22.19 1.78
C LEU A 724 24.18 -21.63 3.18
N THR A 725 23.52 -20.47 3.20
CA THR A 725 23.14 -19.69 4.38
C THR A 725 21.70 -19.18 4.26
N GLY A 726 21.06 -18.93 5.41
CA GLY A 726 19.74 -18.29 5.49
C GLY A 726 18.56 -19.26 5.64
N ARG A 727 17.34 -18.81 5.27
CA ARG A 727 16.06 -19.50 5.52
C ARG A 727 15.46 -20.08 4.25
N PHE A 728 15.07 -21.35 4.33
CA PHE A 728 14.50 -22.13 3.23
C PHE A 728 13.17 -22.73 3.66
N LYS A 729 12.20 -22.78 2.74
CA LYS A 729 10.96 -23.53 2.92
C LYS A 729 11.01 -24.79 2.07
N LEU A 730 10.83 -25.94 2.73
CA LEU A 730 10.83 -27.26 2.10
C LEU A 730 9.45 -27.88 2.20
N GLU A 731 8.84 -28.19 1.06
CA GLU A 731 7.63 -28.99 0.98
C GLU A 731 7.98 -30.49 1.11
N VAL A 732 7.24 -31.21 1.96
CA VAL A 732 7.39 -32.65 2.15
C VAL A 732 6.38 -33.39 1.26
N LEU A 733 6.88 -34.21 0.34
CA LEU A 733 6.09 -34.97 -0.62
C LEU A 733 6.03 -36.45 -0.22
N LYS A 734 4.82 -36.97 0.06
CA LYS A 734 4.58 -38.40 0.35
C LYS A 734 3.57 -39.02 -0.59
N ILE A 735 3.64 -40.34 -0.75
CA ILE A 735 2.72 -41.07 -1.63
C ILE A 735 1.28 -40.92 -1.12
N GLY A 736 0.39 -40.43 -1.99
CA GLY A 736 -1.02 -40.18 -1.68
C GLY A 736 -1.33 -38.71 -1.40
N ASP A 737 -0.31 -37.88 -1.15
CA ASP A 737 -0.51 -36.45 -0.91
C ASP A 737 -0.82 -35.69 -2.19
N ILE A 738 -1.47 -34.54 -2.03
CA ILE A 738 -1.62 -33.51 -3.06
C ILE A 738 -0.61 -32.41 -2.75
N ASP A 739 0.30 -32.15 -3.68
CA ASP A 739 1.29 -31.10 -3.50
C ASP A 739 0.72 -29.70 -3.69
N SER A 740 1.52 -28.69 -3.36
CA SER A 740 1.19 -27.26 -3.47
C SER A 740 1.02 -26.77 -4.90
N THR A 741 1.21 -27.64 -5.90
CA THR A 741 0.92 -27.38 -7.31
C THR A 741 -0.31 -28.15 -7.78
N ASN A 742 -1.09 -28.66 -6.83
CA ASN A 742 -2.28 -29.46 -7.03
C ASN A 742 -2.04 -30.79 -7.77
N THR A 743 -0.86 -31.41 -7.58
CA THR A 743 -0.50 -32.69 -8.19
C THR A 743 -0.56 -33.83 -7.16
N LEU A 744 -1.25 -34.92 -7.49
CA LEU A 744 -1.23 -36.15 -6.69
C LEU A 744 0.15 -36.82 -6.76
N ILE A 745 0.77 -37.04 -5.61
CA ILE A 745 2.07 -37.69 -5.49
C ILE A 745 1.88 -39.21 -5.54
N THR A 746 2.36 -39.81 -6.62
CA THR A 746 2.27 -41.26 -6.86
C THR A 746 3.56 -41.99 -6.46
N LYS A 747 3.50 -43.32 -6.35
CA LYS A 747 4.71 -44.14 -6.16
C LYS A 747 5.74 -43.92 -7.28
N ASP A 748 5.28 -43.75 -8.52
CA ASP A 748 6.16 -43.50 -9.66
C ASP A 748 6.78 -42.11 -9.62
N TYR A 749 6.09 -41.10 -9.08
CA TYR A 749 6.66 -39.78 -8.82
C TYR A 749 7.89 -39.93 -7.91
N ILE A 750 7.73 -40.57 -6.75
CA ILE A 750 8.82 -40.75 -5.77
C ILE A 750 9.96 -41.60 -6.34
N ARG A 751 9.63 -42.65 -7.11
CA ARG A 751 10.63 -43.49 -7.79
C ARG A 751 11.46 -42.71 -8.82
N LYS A 752 10.83 -41.83 -9.61
CA LYS A 752 11.52 -40.97 -10.57
C LYS A 752 12.40 -39.93 -9.88
N ALA A 753 11.93 -39.37 -8.77
CA ALA A 753 12.70 -38.45 -7.96
C ALA A 753 13.94 -39.13 -7.36
N ARG A 754 13.81 -40.36 -6.87
CA ARG A 754 14.89 -41.13 -6.20
C ARG A 754 15.30 -42.39 -6.99
N PRO A 755 15.93 -42.26 -8.16
CA PRO A 755 16.31 -43.42 -8.96
C PRO A 755 17.28 -44.32 -8.19
N ASN A 756 17.11 -45.64 -8.33
CA ASN A 756 17.94 -46.68 -7.71
C ASN A 756 17.82 -46.83 -6.18
N THR A 757 16.71 -46.36 -5.58
CA THR A 757 16.38 -46.65 -4.16
C THR A 757 15.04 -47.37 -4.03
N TRP A 758 14.89 -48.21 -3.00
CA TRP A 758 13.62 -48.89 -2.71
C TRP A 758 12.58 -47.88 -2.23
N VAL A 759 11.36 -47.95 -2.77
CA VAL A 759 10.26 -47.02 -2.48
C VAL A 759 9.15 -47.74 -1.69
N SER A 760 8.99 -47.33 -0.45
CA SER A 760 7.90 -47.69 0.47
C SER A 760 6.78 -46.65 0.46
N ARG A 761 5.68 -46.95 1.17
CA ARG A 761 4.63 -45.95 1.47
C ARG A 761 5.10 -44.80 2.37
N THR A 762 6.17 -45.02 3.14
CA THR A 762 6.78 -44.03 4.04
C THR A 762 7.92 -43.24 3.39
N SER A 763 8.16 -43.44 2.09
CA SER A 763 9.25 -42.76 1.39
C SER A 763 8.89 -41.30 1.13
N GLU A 764 9.76 -40.41 1.59
CA GLU A 764 9.62 -38.96 1.46
C GLU A 764 10.61 -38.39 0.43
N VAL A 765 10.17 -37.34 -0.24
CA VAL A 765 10.97 -36.44 -1.07
C VAL A 765 10.70 -35.02 -0.61
N LEU A 766 11.74 -34.19 -0.54
CA LEU A 766 11.62 -32.78 -0.22
C LEU A 766 11.72 -31.93 -1.49
N ARG A 767 11.04 -30.78 -1.51
CA ARG A 767 11.15 -29.77 -2.57
C ARG A 767 11.38 -28.41 -1.94
N VAL A 768 12.40 -27.68 -2.40
CA VAL A 768 12.57 -26.27 -2.02
C VAL A 768 11.48 -25.45 -2.71
N THR A 769 10.61 -24.82 -1.93
CA THR A 769 9.56 -23.91 -2.44
C THR A 769 9.97 -22.45 -2.31
N ARG A 770 10.80 -22.11 -1.32
CA ARG A 770 11.44 -20.80 -1.18
C ARG A 770 12.88 -20.92 -0.67
N ALA A 771 13.74 -20.03 -1.14
CA ALA A 771 15.10 -19.84 -0.65
C ALA A 771 15.33 -18.34 -0.42
N ASN A 772 15.63 -17.94 0.82
CA ASN A 772 15.87 -16.55 1.22
C ASN A 772 14.83 -15.57 0.63
N GLY A 773 13.54 -15.90 0.83
CA GLY A 773 12.40 -15.10 0.35
C GLY A 773 12.05 -15.27 -1.13
N VAL A 774 12.95 -15.80 -1.95
CA VAL A 774 12.71 -16.03 -3.39
C VAL A 774 11.95 -17.33 -3.60
N LYS A 775 10.83 -17.26 -4.34
CA LYS A 775 10.05 -18.43 -4.74
C LYS A 775 10.84 -19.29 -5.73
N VAL A 776 11.03 -20.56 -5.37
CA VAL A 776 11.65 -21.59 -6.22
C VAL A 776 10.52 -22.36 -6.89
N GLY A 777 10.30 -22.09 -8.17
CA GLY A 777 9.29 -22.77 -8.97
C GLY A 777 9.57 -24.27 -9.11
N ARG A 778 8.53 -25.06 -9.43
CA ARG A 778 8.61 -26.53 -9.58
C ARG A 778 9.74 -27.03 -10.49
N TYR A 779 10.09 -26.25 -11.52
CA TYR A 779 11.12 -26.61 -12.51
C TYR A 779 12.43 -25.84 -12.33
N ARG A 780 12.58 -25.09 -11.24
CA ARG A 780 13.81 -24.37 -10.92
C ARG A 780 14.65 -25.19 -9.97
N THR A 781 15.95 -25.28 -10.24
CA THR A 781 16.92 -25.92 -9.38
C THR A 781 17.63 -24.86 -8.54
N VAL A 782 17.83 -25.17 -7.26
CA VAL A 782 18.74 -24.44 -6.39
C VAL A 782 20.11 -25.12 -6.45
N TRP A 783 21.14 -24.32 -6.68
CA TRP A 783 22.53 -24.77 -6.77
C TRP A 783 23.35 -24.17 -5.63
N THR A 784 24.24 -24.97 -5.06
CA THR A 784 25.20 -24.50 -4.05
C THR A 784 26.57 -25.12 -4.24
N THR A 785 27.60 -24.64 -3.55
CA THR A 785 28.95 -25.20 -3.64
C THR A 785 29.07 -26.48 -2.83
N LYS A 786 29.95 -27.39 -3.25
CA LYS A 786 30.21 -28.65 -2.54
C LYS A 786 30.81 -28.39 -1.15
N GLU A 787 31.66 -27.36 -1.06
CA GLU A 787 32.31 -26.90 0.16
C GLU A 787 31.28 -26.49 1.22
N SER A 788 30.18 -25.84 0.83
CA SER A 788 29.14 -25.37 1.75
C SER A 788 28.34 -26.48 2.47
N VAL A 789 28.40 -27.71 1.94
CA VAL A 789 27.62 -28.88 2.42
C VAL A 789 28.50 -30.04 2.89
N GLN A 790 29.80 -30.04 2.62
CA GLN A 790 30.70 -31.18 2.89
C GLN A 790 30.92 -31.47 4.38
N ASP A 791 30.94 -30.44 5.22
CA ASP A 791 31.28 -30.58 6.66
C ASP A 791 30.06 -30.57 7.59
N LYS A 792 28.85 -30.66 7.03
CA LYS A 792 27.61 -30.59 7.80
C LYS A 792 26.99 -31.98 7.91
N THR A 793 26.91 -32.52 9.13
CA THR A 793 26.37 -33.87 9.45
C THR A 793 24.96 -34.12 8.90
N MET A 794 24.20 -33.05 8.66
CA MET A 794 22.85 -33.08 8.09
C MET A 794 22.81 -33.33 6.57
N PHE A 795 23.90 -33.15 5.83
CA PHE A 795 23.92 -33.28 4.36
C PHE A 795 24.62 -34.55 3.89
N LYS A 796 24.09 -35.15 2.82
CA LYS A 796 24.82 -36.15 2.01
C LYS A 796 24.72 -35.77 0.54
N VAL A 797 25.82 -35.88 -0.18
CA VAL A 797 25.91 -35.56 -1.61
C VAL A 797 26.23 -36.83 -2.41
N SER A 798 25.43 -37.12 -3.44
CA SER A 798 25.68 -38.24 -4.34
C SER A 798 26.77 -37.92 -5.37
N LYS A 799 27.28 -38.94 -6.08
CA LYS A 799 28.30 -38.76 -7.13
C LYS A 799 27.84 -37.84 -8.29
N ASP A 800 26.54 -37.80 -8.55
CA ASP A 800 25.91 -36.96 -9.58
C ASP A 800 25.41 -35.60 -9.05
N GLY A 801 25.85 -35.19 -7.86
CA GLY A 801 25.60 -33.85 -7.30
C GLY A 801 24.22 -33.66 -6.65
N ARG A 802 23.50 -34.74 -6.34
CA ARG A 802 22.20 -34.69 -5.65
C ARG A 802 22.37 -34.52 -4.16
N ILE A 803 21.50 -33.72 -3.55
CA ILE A 803 21.54 -33.41 -2.12
C ILE A 803 20.48 -34.21 -1.35
N PHE A 804 20.88 -34.74 -0.19
CA PHE A 804 20.02 -35.29 0.84
C PHE A 804 20.17 -34.47 2.12
N VAL A 805 19.05 -34.09 2.74
CA VAL A 805 19.00 -33.37 4.02
C VAL A 805 18.37 -34.30 5.06
N GLN A 806 19.11 -34.59 6.14
CA GLN A 806 18.71 -35.54 7.19
C GLN A 806 18.25 -36.90 6.62
N GLY A 807 18.94 -37.39 5.58
CA GLY A 807 18.61 -38.65 4.91
C GLY A 807 17.45 -38.61 3.91
N ARG A 808 16.78 -37.46 3.74
CA ARG A 808 15.70 -37.25 2.77
C ARG A 808 16.21 -36.57 1.52
N TYR A 809 15.86 -37.09 0.35
CA TYR A 809 16.29 -36.54 -0.93
C TYR A 809 15.56 -35.23 -1.24
N VAL A 810 16.28 -34.22 -1.71
CA VAL A 810 15.70 -32.94 -2.15
C VAL A 810 15.71 -32.88 -3.68
N GLU A 811 14.53 -32.81 -4.31
CA GLU A 811 14.42 -33.04 -5.75
C GLU A 811 15.02 -31.94 -6.61
N ASN A 812 14.93 -30.69 -6.15
CA ASN A 812 15.37 -29.48 -6.85
C ASN A 812 16.53 -28.77 -6.14
N PHE A 813 17.39 -29.52 -5.44
CA PHE A 813 18.59 -28.99 -4.80
C PHE A 813 19.83 -29.80 -5.19
N ARG A 814 20.87 -29.10 -5.66
CA ARG A 814 22.08 -29.68 -6.26
C ARG A 814 23.35 -28.95 -5.82
N VAL A 815 24.48 -29.65 -5.91
CA VAL A 815 25.81 -29.04 -5.83
C VAL A 815 26.37 -28.77 -7.23
N ILE A 816 27.12 -27.67 -7.35
CA ILE A 816 27.89 -27.27 -8.54
C ILE A 816 29.11 -28.17 -8.71
#